data_AF-A0AA88I0E6-F1
#
_entry.id   AF-A0AA88I0E6-F1
#
_cell.length_a   1.000
_cell.length_b   1.000
_cell.length_c   1.000
_cell.angle_alpha   90.00
_cell.angle_beta   90.00
_cell.angle_gamma   90.00
#
_symmetry.space_group_name_H-M   'P 1'
#
loop_
_entity.id
_entity.type
_entity.pdbx_description
1 polymer ?
#
loop_
_entity_poly.entity_id
_entity_poly.type
_entity_poly.pdbx_seq_one_letter_code
_entity_poly.pdbx_strand_id
1 'polypeptide(L)'
;MSKEVVKAQHSTRLKGCTRVLNKSPKKPYFVGGMLQREEADDKLMLVSSDTILHEFSECSITKIHEHIGKAEIELADQANRNIKYEACQLMINTKGISFGLFDKLDLHFSMLLLVDPTAVYAYSLQENKIIHTLSLDGIKKVIKADETSIIALTQDGYQYHICGLSFLIIGLEKNKKCSDILVLKPDKEDENPVLMSVSADIRPDISLRSFPDFSPLFKMDLHGPGFLVESSGSHDSILFLDGARNEDLPIMTSLRLRAMAESDIEAKLRRMINRGKYSEAMKLTKLFNMPFEGEICEAQVRDIIGQLNYWNTSLSTNSENVFNLWNELVKCIALIENTEFLVLLVENAALPEMKMMDELFNIVLNKVGEKGLKSQLGNMVKRRRLLRTYDKVLGEKALEAWYNKSVTMIDIVKCLLAEARTSDAIFFWWSHRYDIARLLTEENLVELLSALEDYQDSTTILHFLSRLCHELKGCHPQLMQIFIEWVVIFVRSLERRESEKWPQNAQSLLKAILACLDDEDETSVDIKPLLIAVGVVNDLLQLMNEFRIRVPYVIYAKDDKLEVLWLLCNTLQPTEIIDLVKNFLSCRIPCLGDLIFKVAEKLINETVSLGSLADSSSWEDRIQIFFDLLESNEKRLDLLILALDAADVPWSPIIQHLAAKGLDYDHPKSAVIRHKETFAKLETLLKKYNLSLRKATSKSEKTRLIRWLLASGHKDSYEDAYKIVDLLEGIERNEVAWWYILEHIRKGRMTEALGHWSNLPESHKAYCAEQWVFMFISIFEMRLRRLNPVISKDMKSFAGGLNALKVYYQSKNSMEMVKRVEIHQRLFNLHDKYDIIISGNDFLDKECCKLALSHFCANKLTRGDNAEMIVASVLIVGEEMNLSSYEVLSKLIFKAIELKHYEAIEVAG
;
A
#
# COMPACT_ATOMS: atom_id res chain seq x y z
N MET A 1 27.18 53.44 32.83
CA MET A 1 26.59 54.72 33.28
C MET A 1 27.65 55.80 33.21
N SER A 2 27.61 56.68 32.22
CA SER A 2 28.14 58.05 32.32
C SER A 2 27.88 58.81 31.01
N LYS A 3 27.34 60.01 31.17
CA LYS A 3 27.23 61.07 30.15
C LYS A 3 28.56 61.85 30.09
N GLU A 4 28.64 62.69 29.05
CA GLU A 4 29.43 63.94 28.92
C GLU A 4 30.69 63.92 28.03
N VAL A 5 30.49 64.45 26.83
CA VAL A 5 31.22 65.54 26.15
C VAL A 5 32.47 66.12 26.86
N VAL A 6 33.52 66.39 26.07
CA VAL A 6 34.38 67.61 26.03
C VAL A 6 35.92 67.36 26.01
N LYS A 7 36.61 68.09 25.09
CA LYS A 7 38.01 68.61 25.08
C LYS A 7 39.17 67.82 24.42
N ALA A 8 39.49 68.24 23.19
CA ALA A 8 40.69 69.01 22.77
C ALA A 8 42.11 68.73 23.35
N GLN A 9 43.05 68.63 22.39
CA GLN A 9 44.42 69.22 22.31
C GLN A 9 45.66 68.54 22.95
N HIS A 10 46.78 68.77 22.23
CA HIS A 10 48.23 68.64 22.53
C HIS A 10 48.91 67.30 22.17
N SER A 11 49.73 67.21 21.12
CA SER A 11 51.05 67.81 20.81
C SER A 11 52.23 67.17 21.56
N THR A 12 53.15 66.53 20.83
CA THR A 12 54.59 66.49 21.18
C THR A 12 55.45 66.29 19.92
N ARG A 13 56.27 67.32 19.66
CA ARG A 13 57.42 67.39 18.74
C ARG A 13 58.57 66.49 19.20
N LEU A 14 59.47 66.13 18.28
CA LEU A 14 60.95 66.12 18.44
C LEU A 14 61.55 66.15 17.00
N LYS A 15 62.11 67.29 16.52
CA LYS A 15 63.56 67.67 16.48
C LYS A 15 64.45 66.56 15.87
N GLY A 16 65.36 66.75 14.92
CA GLY A 16 65.92 67.91 14.23
C GLY A 16 67.19 67.48 13.45
N CYS A 17 67.48 68.20 12.36
CA CYS A 17 68.78 68.57 11.78
C CYS A 17 70.04 67.65 11.82
N THR A 18 70.48 67.32 10.60
CA THR A 18 71.84 67.52 9.98
C THR A 18 73.07 66.70 10.40
N ARG A 19 73.66 66.10 9.34
CA ARG A 19 75.09 65.82 9.01
C ARG A 19 75.91 64.95 9.97
N VAL A 20 76.42 63.82 9.47
CA VAL A 20 77.87 63.52 9.25
C VAL A 20 77.99 62.29 8.33
N LEU A 21 79.00 62.33 7.46
CA LEU A 21 79.46 61.29 6.52
C LEU A 21 79.62 59.90 7.15
N ASN A 22 79.19 58.85 6.45
CA ASN A 22 79.96 57.60 6.36
C ASN A 22 79.54 56.79 5.13
N LYS A 23 80.54 56.38 4.33
CA LYS A 23 80.39 55.38 3.27
C LYS A 23 80.02 54.05 3.93
N SER A 24 78.79 53.59 3.74
CA SER A 24 78.35 52.21 3.95
C SER A 24 77.94 51.63 2.58
N PRO A 25 78.08 50.32 2.34
CA PRO A 25 77.73 49.71 1.05
C PRO A 25 76.26 50.02 0.74
N LYS A 26 75.96 50.44 -0.50
CA LYS A 26 74.58 50.73 -0.93
C LYS A 26 73.73 49.49 -0.63
N LYS A 27 72.79 49.60 0.30
CA LYS A 27 71.78 48.56 0.53
C LYS A 27 71.01 48.37 -0.79
N PRO A 28 70.71 47.12 -1.18
CA PRO A 28 69.86 46.89 -2.33
C PRO A 28 68.49 47.55 -2.09
N TYR A 29 67.97 48.23 -3.11
CA TYR A 29 66.63 48.82 -3.10
C TYR A 29 65.77 48.12 -4.14
N PHE A 30 64.47 47.99 -3.88
CA PHE A 30 63.55 47.42 -4.87
C PHE A 30 63.39 48.39 -6.03
N VAL A 31 63.57 47.88 -7.24
CA VAL A 31 63.52 48.66 -8.47
C VAL A 31 62.20 48.44 -9.21
N GLY A 32 61.44 47.39 -8.84
CA GLY A 32 60.09 47.11 -9.33
C GLY A 32 59.38 46.05 -8.50
N GLY A 33 58.05 45.99 -8.61
CA GLY A 33 57.20 45.03 -7.91
C GLY A 33 55.90 44.72 -8.63
N MET A 34 55.36 43.51 -8.44
CA MET A 34 54.13 43.01 -9.07
C MET A 34 53.27 42.25 -8.06
N LEU A 35 51.95 42.44 -8.10
CA LEU A 35 50.97 41.63 -7.38
C LEU A 35 50.16 40.79 -8.38
N GLN A 36 50.32 39.47 -8.36
CA GLN A 36 49.52 38.52 -9.12
C GLN A 36 48.38 38.02 -8.24
N ARG A 37 47.13 38.23 -8.67
CA ARG A 37 45.94 37.74 -7.95
C ARG A 37 45.51 36.41 -8.56
N GLU A 38 45.64 35.32 -7.82
CA GLU A 38 45.04 34.03 -8.15
C GLU A 38 43.81 33.79 -7.26
N GLU A 39 42.84 32.98 -7.69
CA GLU A 39 41.52 32.82 -7.04
C GLU A 39 41.58 32.38 -5.55
N ALA A 40 42.73 31.93 -5.06
CA ALA A 40 42.93 31.52 -3.66
C ALA A 40 43.99 32.32 -2.87
N ASP A 41 45.03 32.90 -3.50
CA ASP A 41 46.12 33.62 -2.82
C ASP A 41 46.77 34.67 -3.74
N ASP A 42 47.07 35.88 -3.25
CA ASP A 42 47.90 36.84 -4.00
C ASP A 42 49.39 36.52 -3.85
N LYS A 43 50.15 36.65 -4.94
CA LYS A 43 51.62 36.57 -4.95
C LYS A 43 52.22 37.94 -5.25
N LEU A 44 53.06 38.45 -4.35
CA LEU A 44 53.82 39.68 -4.53
C LEU A 44 55.26 39.34 -4.94
N MET A 45 55.71 39.80 -6.09
CA MET A 45 57.09 39.64 -6.55
C MET A 45 57.79 40.99 -6.61
N LEU A 46 58.98 41.11 -6.01
CA LEU A 46 59.80 42.33 -5.99
C LEU A 46 61.19 42.04 -6.56
N VAL A 47 61.73 42.93 -7.40
CA VAL A 47 63.10 42.81 -7.91
C VAL A 47 64.00 43.86 -7.26
N SER A 48 65.12 43.43 -6.71
CA SER A 48 66.10 44.30 -6.08
C SER A 48 67.18 44.79 -7.05
N SER A 49 67.85 45.88 -6.70
CA SER A 49 68.90 46.52 -7.50
C SER A 49 70.18 45.69 -7.67
N ASP A 50 70.31 44.60 -6.90
CA ASP A 50 71.36 43.58 -6.97
C ASP A 50 70.88 42.29 -7.67
N THR A 51 69.84 42.42 -8.51
CA THR A 51 69.32 41.37 -9.41
C THR A 51 68.81 40.12 -8.68
N ILE A 52 68.20 40.30 -7.51
CA ILE A 52 67.50 39.23 -6.80
C ILE A 52 65.99 39.41 -7.01
N LEU A 53 65.31 38.35 -7.44
CA LEU A 53 63.85 38.27 -7.46
C LEU A 53 63.39 37.74 -6.10
N HIS A 54 62.56 38.52 -5.43
CA HIS A 54 61.94 38.21 -4.14
C HIS A 54 60.49 37.85 -4.39
N GLU A 55 60.09 36.63 -4.06
CA GLU A 55 58.71 36.15 -4.18
C GLU A 55 58.08 36.02 -2.79
N PHE A 56 56.91 36.63 -2.62
CA PHE A 56 56.07 36.53 -1.44
C PHE A 56 54.75 35.87 -1.86
N SER A 57 54.48 34.66 -1.37
CA SER A 57 53.27 33.89 -1.67
C SER A 57 52.34 33.81 -0.45
N GLU A 58 51.06 33.47 -0.68
CA GLU A 58 50.00 33.49 0.35
C GLU A 58 49.74 34.90 0.95
N CYS A 59 49.98 35.95 0.16
CA CYS A 59 49.78 37.34 0.56
C CYS A 59 48.32 37.75 0.37
N SER A 60 47.43 37.50 1.32
CA SER A 60 46.05 38.03 1.26
C SER A 60 46.01 39.55 1.58
N ILE A 61 46.52 40.41 0.67
CA ILE A 61 46.67 41.85 0.88
C ILE A 61 45.31 42.53 1.11
N THR A 62 44.27 42.05 0.43
CA THR A 62 42.88 42.51 0.62
C THR A 62 42.37 42.21 2.03
N LYS A 63 42.59 41.00 2.55
CA LYS A 63 42.19 40.66 3.93
C LYS A 63 43.00 41.46 4.96
N ILE A 64 44.30 41.65 4.76
CA ILE A 64 45.15 42.48 5.64
C ILE A 64 44.64 43.92 5.65
N HIS A 65 44.33 44.49 4.47
CA HIS A 65 43.79 45.84 4.35
C HIS A 65 42.40 45.97 4.98
N GLU A 66 41.53 44.97 4.84
CA GLU A 66 40.21 44.93 5.47
C GLU A 66 40.29 44.82 7.00
N HIS A 67 41.16 43.95 7.54
CA HIS A 67 41.36 43.81 8.99
C HIS A 67 41.99 45.06 9.60
N ILE A 68 42.94 45.71 8.91
CA ILE A 68 43.50 47.01 9.31
C ILE A 68 42.42 48.09 9.26
N GLY A 69 41.57 48.12 8.22
CA GLY A 69 40.46 49.04 8.09
C GLY A 69 39.39 48.89 9.18
N LYS A 70 39.24 47.67 9.73
CA LYS A 70 38.35 47.32 10.85
C LYS A 70 39.02 47.41 12.24
N ALA A 71 40.30 47.82 12.31
CA ALA A 71 41.11 47.89 13.53
C ALA A 71 41.34 46.55 14.28
N GLU A 72 41.30 45.42 13.58
CA GLU A 72 41.53 44.07 14.10
C GLU A 72 43.01 43.68 13.95
N ILE A 73 43.89 44.33 14.73
CA ILE A 73 45.36 44.26 14.55
C ILE A 73 45.92 42.84 14.76
N GLU A 74 45.37 42.06 15.71
CA GLU A 74 45.86 40.70 15.98
C GLU A 74 45.60 39.73 14.82
N LEU A 75 44.46 39.88 14.13
CA LEU A 75 44.11 39.05 12.96
C LEU A 75 44.90 39.48 11.72
N ALA A 76 45.16 40.78 11.57
CA ALA A 76 46.07 41.28 10.54
C ALA A 76 47.51 40.76 10.74
N ASP A 77 48.01 40.73 11.98
CA ASP A 77 49.31 40.16 12.32
C ASP A 77 49.38 38.65 12.09
N GLN A 78 48.29 37.92 12.34
CA GLN A 78 48.21 36.49 12.10
C GLN A 78 48.20 36.16 10.60
N ALA A 79 47.47 36.94 9.80
CA ALA A 79 47.51 36.85 8.33
C ALA A 79 48.90 37.20 7.77
N ASN A 80 49.58 38.19 8.35
CA ASN A 80 50.92 38.60 7.94
C ASN A 80 52.00 37.53 8.24
N ARG A 81 51.82 36.70 9.28
CA ARG A 81 52.75 35.59 9.60
C ARG A 81 52.64 34.39 8.68
N ASN A 82 51.55 34.26 7.94
CA ASN A 82 51.34 33.16 6.99
C ASN A 82 51.99 33.42 5.63
N ILE A 83 52.53 34.63 5.39
CA ILE A 83 53.22 34.96 4.13
C ILE A 83 54.49 34.11 4.00
N LYS A 84 54.58 33.35 2.90
CA LYS A 84 55.78 32.58 2.53
C LYS A 84 56.71 33.46 1.70
N TYR A 85 58.02 33.32 1.92
CA TYR A 85 59.06 34.11 1.24
C TYR A 85 60.13 33.22 0.62
N GLU A 86 60.38 33.43 -0.67
CA GLU A 86 61.46 32.81 -1.44
C GLU A 86 62.28 33.86 -2.19
N ALA A 87 63.58 33.63 -2.38
CA ALA A 87 64.46 34.54 -3.09
C ALA A 87 65.32 33.79 -4.11
N CYS A 88 65.25 34.20 -5.37
CA CYS A 88 66.00 33.64 -6.49
C CYS A 88 66.99 34.67 -7.04
N GLN A 89 68.26 34.29 -7.15
CA GLN A 89 69.28 35.16 -7.76
C GLN A 89 69.23 35.05 -9.28
N LEU A 90 68.93 36.16 -9.96
CA LEU A 90 68.92 36.20 -11.42
C LEU A 90 70.36 36.30 -11.92
N MET A 91 70.79 35.38 -12.78
CA MET A 91 72.10 35.39 -13.45
C MET A 91 72.14 36.44 -14.57
N ILE A 92 71.85 37.70 -14.24
CA ILE A 92 71.82 38.82 -15.20
C ILE A 92 72.75 39.89 -14.66
N ASN A 93 73.74 40.29 -15.45
CA ASN A 93 74.80 41.18 -14.99
C ASN A 93 74.66 42.56 -15.64
N THR A 94 73.65 43.35 -15.27
CA THR A 94 73.46 44.67 -15.88
C THR A 94 73.11 45.77 -14.87
N LYS A 95 73.84 46.89 -15.01
CA LYS A 95 73.67 48.11 -14.22
C LYS A 95 72.68 49.03 -14.94
N GLY A 96 71.40 48.92 -14.59
CA GLY A 96 70.34 49.82 -15.04
C GLY A 96 69.20 49.06 -15.68
N ILE A 97 68.18 48.72 -14.89
CA ILE A 97 67.01 47.96 -15.35
C ILE A 97 65.80 48.89 -15.37
N SER A 98 65.02 48.82 -16.45
CA SER A 98 63.64 49.32 -16.54
C SER A 98 62.69 48.12 -16.73
N PHE A 99 61.48 48.16 -16.16
CA PHE A 99 60.59 46.99 -16.03
C PHE A 99 59.31 47.19 -16.84
N GLY A 100 58.77 46.10 -17.41
CA GLY A 100 57.45 46.05 -18.03
C GLY A 100 56.78 44.68 -17.82
N LEU A 101 55.48 44.67 -17.49
CA LEU A 101 54.71 43.47 -17.17
C LEU A 101 54.12 42.80 -18.42
N PHE A 102 54.09 41.47 -18.47
CA PHE A 102 53.34 40.67 -19.45
C PHE A 102 52.40 39.68 -18.74
N ASP A 103 51.12 40.01 -18.68
CA ASP A 103 50.09 39.02 -18.32
C ASP A 103 49.80 38.13 -19.53
N LYS A 104 49.77 36.81 -19.30
CA LYS A 104 49.26 35.72 -20.17
C LYS A 104 49.50 35.90 -21.67
N LEU A 105 50.49 35.18 -22.20
CA LEU A 105 50.41 34.66 -23.56
C LEU A 105 49.66 33.33 -23.47
N ASP A 106 48.82 33.01 -24.45
CA ASP A 106 48.02 31.77 -24.58
C ASP A 106 48.82 30.44 -24.52
N LEU A 107 50.12 30.52 -24.23
CA LEU A 107 51.02 29.41 -23.96
C LEU A 107 51.18 29.25 -22.43
N HIS A 108 50.16 28.78 -21.69
CA HIS A 108 50.19 28.18 -20.33
C HIS A 108 51.21 28.65 -19.23
N PHE A 109 51.91 29.77 -19.38
CA PHE A 109 53.06 30.18 -18.56
C PHE A 109 53.08 31.71 -18.35
N SER A 110 53.28 32.15 -17.11
CA SER A 110 53.52 33.57 -16.77
C SER A 110 54.96 33.96 -17.14
N MET A 111 55.14 34.97 -17.99
CA MET A 111 56.47 35.46 -18.40
C MET A 111 56.71 36.90 -17.92
N LEU A 112 57.90 37.13 -17.35
CA LEU A 112 58.37 38.45 -16.90
C LEU A 112 59.29 39.06 -17.96
N LEU A 113 59.04 40.31 -18.40
CA LEU A 113 59.98 41.01 -19.27
C LEU A 113 60.96 41.86 -18.48
N LEU A 114 62.24 41.62 -18.71
CA LEU A 114 63.34 42.39 -18.14
C LEU A 114 63.97 43.21 -19.26
N VAL A 115 64.06 44.52 -19.08
CA VAL A 115 64.61 45.42 -20.10
C VAL A 115 65.87 46.07 -19.57
N ASP A 116 66.96 45.94 -20.30
CA ASP A 116 68.15 46.75 -20.12
C ASP A 116 68.38 47.65 -21.36
N PRO A 117 69.35 48.58 -21.33
CA PRO A 117 69.59 49.49 -22.44
C PRO A 117 70.03 48.82 -23.75
N THR A 118 70.34 47.52 -23.74
CA THR A 118 70.93 46.75 -24.85
C THR A 118 70.08 45.55 -25.29
N ALA A 119 69.11 45.12 -24.48
CA ALA A 119 68.28 43.95 -24.74
C ALA A 119 66.97 43.91 -23.93
N VAL A 120 65.99 43.21 -24.51
CA VAL A 120 64.77 42.76 -23.82
C VAL A 120 64.87 41.25 -23.58
N TYR A 121 64.69 40.81 -22.34
CA TYR A 121 64.67 39.41 -21.94
C TYR A 121 63.26 38.98 -21.56
N ALA A 122 62.82 37.81 -22.03
CA ALA A 122 61.63 37.14 -21.54
C ALA A 122 62.02 36.02 -20.56
N TYR A 123 61.55 36.13 -19.33
CA TYR A 123 61.88 35.22 -18.24
C TYR A 123 60.67 34.38 -17.83
N SER A 124 60.83 33.05 -17.81
CA SER A 124 59.79 32.14 -17.35
C SER A 124 59.77 32.06 -15.83
N LEU A 125 58.61 32.34 -15.22
CA LEU A 125 58.44 32.15 -13.78
C LEU A 125 58.35 30.66 -13.40
N GLN A 126 57.80 29.81 -14.26
CA GLN A 126 57.69 28.37 -13.98
C GLN A 126 59.01 27.62 -14.18
N GLU A 127 59.80 28.00 -15.18
CA GLU A 127 61.08 27.31 -15.49
C GLU A 127 62.30 28.00 -14.86
N ASN A 128 62.12 29.13 -14.16
CA ASN A 128 63.16 29.90 -13.49
C ASN A 128 64.36 30.26 -14.40
N LYS A 129 64.11 30.48 -15.70
CA LYS A 129 65.14 30.72 -16.73
C LYS A 129 64.68 31.74 -17.78
N ILE A 130 65.65 32.38 -18.45
CA ILE A 130 65.39 33.23 -19.62
C ILE A 130 65.04 32.33 -20.80
N ILE A 131 63.86 32.54 -21.41
CA ILE A 131 63.40 31.79 -22.58
C ILE A 131 63.86 32.50 -23.87
N HIS A 132 63.70 33.82 -23.94
CA HIS A 132 64.01 34.62 -25.13
C HIS A 132 64.86 35.84 -24.78
N THR A 133 65.74 36.23 -25.71
CA THR A 133 66.56 37.44 -25.62
C THR A 133 66.52 38.15 -26.96
N LEU A 134 66.12 39.42 -26.97
CA LEU A 134 66.13 40.29 -28.13
C LEU A 134 67.10 41.44 -27.89
N SER A 135 68.22 41.46 -28.61
CA SER A 135 69.19 42.54 -28.53
C SER A 135 68.70 43.75 -29.34
N LEU A 136 68.50 44.88 -28.66
CA LEU A 136 68.06 46.16 -29.21
C LEU A 136 68.84 47.24 -28.47
N ASP A 137 69.72 47.95 -29.18
CA ASP A 137 70.53 49.00 -28.56
C ASP A 137 69.72 50.28 -28.29
N GLY A 138 69.95 50.86 -27.12
CA GLY A 138 69.41 52.12 -26.69
C GLY A 138 67.92 52.07 -26.37
N ILE A 139 67.41 51.08 -25.62
CA ILE A 139 65.98 51.04 -25.26
C ILE A 139 65.63 52.15 -24.25
N LYS A 140 64.56 52.91 -24.53
CA LYS A 140 64.03 53.99 -23.68
C LYS A 140 62.77 53.56 -22.91
N LYS A 141 61.83 52.88 -23.56
CA LYS A 141 60.54 52.47 -22.97
C LYS A 141 59.98 51.25 -23.70
N VAL A 142 59.36 50.31 -22.98
CA VAL A 142 58.67 49.15 -23.56
C VAL A 142 57.25 49.11 -23.01
N ILE A 143 56.26 48.93 -23.89
CA ILE A 143 54.83 48.94 -23.55
C ILE A 143 54.14 47.74 -24.23
N LYS A 144 53.27 47.05 -23.50
CA LYS A 144 52.40 46.00 -24.05
C LYS A 144 51.23 46.66 -24.80
N ALA A 145 51.05 46.31 -26.08
CA ALA A 145 49.95 46.84 -26.89
C ALA A 145 48.68 45.98 -26.77
N ASP A 146 48.82 44.67 -26.96
CA ASP A 146 47.80 43.64 -26.80
C ASP A 146 48.45 42.34 -26.26
N GLU A 147 47.73 41.22 -26.21
CA GLU A 147 48.25 39.93 -25.72
C GLU A 147 49.40 39.35 -26.57
N THR A 148 49.50 39.77 -27.84
CA THR A 148 50.42 39.20 -28.83
C THR A 148 51.47 40.20 -29.33
N SER A 149 51.44 41.45 -28.88
CA SER A 149 52.24 42.54 -29.43
C SER A 149 52.90 43.42 -28.36
N ILE A 150 54.19 43.68 -28.56
CA ILE A 150 55.04 44.54 -27.73
C ILE A 150 55.55 45.71 -28.56
N ILE A 151 55.52 46.91 -27.99
CA ILE A 151 56.10 48.11 -28.62
C ILE A 151 57.31 48.56 -27.80
N ALA A 152 58.47 48.65 -28.44
CA ALA A 152 59.70 49.18 -27.84
C ALA A 152 60.08 50.52 -28.48
N LEU A 153 60.32 51.53 -27.65
CA LEU A 153 60.83 52.85 -28.05
C LEU A 153 62.32 52.94 -27.70
N THR A 154 63.17 53.32 -28.66
CA THR A 154 64.59 53.56 -28.41
C THR A 154 64.88 55.03 -28.04
N GLN A 155 66.07 55.28 -27.49
CA GLN A 155 66.60 56.60 -27.15
C GLN A 155 66.74 57.48 -28.40
N ASP A 156 66.98 56.85 -29.56
CA ASP A 156 67.04 57.52 -30.87
C ASP A 156 65.67 57.86 -31.45
N GLY A 157 64.59 57.47 -30.77
CA GLY A 157 63.20 57.79 -31.08
C GLY A 157 62.49 56.81 -32.01
N TYR A 158 63.06 55.63 -32.28
CA TYR A 158 62.44 54.62 -33.16
C TYR A 158 61.47 53.72 -32.39
N GLN A 159 60.37 53.32 -33.06
CA GLN A 159 59.36 52.42 -32.51
C GLN A 159 59.45 51.05 -33.19
N TYR A 160 59.74 50.02 -32.41
CA TYR A 160 59.78 48.63 -32.84
C TYR A 160 58.51 47.92 -32.41
N HIS A 161 57.85 47.25 -33.35
CA HIS A 161 56.78 46.29 -33.07
C HIS A 161 57.37 44.89 -33.00
N ILE A 162 57.22 44.24 -31.86
CA ILE A 162 57.78 42.92 -31.54
C ILE A 162 56.61 41.98 -31.25
N CYS A 163 56.67 40.76 -31.79
CA CYS A 163 55.71 39.70 -31.50
C CYS A 163 55.90 39.20 -30.07
N GLY A 164 54.85 39.23 -29.25
CA GLY A 164 54.84 38.67 -27.90
C GLY A 164 55.01 37.14 -27.87
N LEU A 165 54.53 36.43 -28.90
CA LEU A 165 54.61 34.96 -28.98
C LEU A 165 55.95 34.45 -29.49
N SER A 166 56.51 35.06 -30.55
CA SER A 166 57.76 34.61 -31.18
C SER A 166 58.99 35.43 -30.80
N PHE A 167 58.80 36.57 -30.12
CA PHE A 167 59.86 37.52 -29.75
C PHE A 167 60.65 38.09 -30.94
N LEU A 168 60.09 38.00 -32.16
CA LEU A 168 60.65 38.55 -33.39
C LEU A 168 60.14 39.97 -33.64
N ILE A 169 60.98 40.81 -34.25
CA ILE A 169 60.58 42.15 -34.70
C ILE A 169 59.67 41.99 -35.92
N ILE A 170 58.39 42.34 -35.77
CA ILE A 170 57.37 42.31 -36.82
C ILE A 170 57.49 43.54 -37.72
N GLY A 171 57.81 44.70 -37.14
CA GLY A 171 57.85 45.97 -37.87
C GLY A 171 58.67 47.06 -37.19
N LEU A 172 59.11 48.03 -37.99
CA LEU A 172 59.80 49.24 -37.53
C LEU A 172 59.13 50.46 -38.17
N GLU A 173 58.66 51.39 -37.35
CA GLU A 173 58.13 52.66 -37.83
C GLU A 173 59.30 53.56 -38.27
N LYS A 174 59.50 53.69 -39.59
CA LYS A 174 60.62 54.44 -40.16
C LYS A 174 60.28 55.91 -40.43
N ASN A 175 59.00 56.30 -40.45
CA ASN A 175 58.60 57.61 -40.97
C ASN A 175 58.62 58.73 -39.94
N LYS A 176 58.60 58.43 -38.63
CA LYS A 176 58.62 59.45 -37.57
C LYS A 176 59.34 59.00 -36.31
N LYS A 177 60.24 59.85 -35.81
CA LYS A 177 60.86 59.69 -34.50
C LYS A 177 59.93 60.22 -33.41
N CYS A 178 59.82 59.50 -32.30
CA CYS A 178 58.94 59.84 -31.20
C CYS A 178 59.71 60.04 -29.90
N SER A 179 59.27 60.99 -29.10
CA SER A 179 59.84 61.31 -27.80
C SER A 179 59.18 60.53 -26.67
N ASP A 180 57.88 60.25 -26.75
CA ASP A 180 57.12 59.42 -25.80
C ASP A 180 55.93 58.75 -26.47
N ILE A 181 55.44 57.66 -25.86
CA ILE A 181 54.36 56.81 -26.36
C ILE A 181 53.48 56.35 -25.19
N LEU A 182 52.17 56.26 -25.44
CA LEU A 182 51.18 55.66 -24.55
C LEU A 182 50.22 54.80 -25.39
N VAL A 183 49.90 53.60 -24.92
CA VAL A 183 48.86 52.76 -25.52
C VAL A 183 47.54 53.01 -24.79
N LEU A 184 46.50 53.35 -25.53
CA LEU A 184 45.13 53.46 -25.03
C LEU A 184 44.43 52.13 -25.33
N LYS A 185 44.07 51.42 -24.26
CA LYS A 185 43.33 50.17 -24.37
C LYS A 185 41.86 50.47 -24.69
N PRO A 186 41.21 49.71 -25.58
CA PRO A 186 39.79 49.87 -25.86
C PRO A 186 38.95 49.32 -24.71
N ASP A 187 37.72 49.83 -24.60
CA ASP A 187 36.74 49.41 -23.58
C ASP A 187 36.07 48.05 -23.89
N LYS A 188 36.23 47.54 -25.12
CA LYS A 188 35.74 46.23 -25.58
C LYS A 188 36.91 45.37 -26.04
N GLU A 189 36.88 44.09 -25.72
CA GLU A 189 37.95 43.12 -26.06
C GLU A 189 38.16 42.94 -27.58
N ASP A 190 37.15 43.25 -28.41
CA ASP A 190 37.18 43.07 -29.86
C ASP A 190 37.71 44.29 -30.65
N GLU A 191 38.04 45.41 -30.01
CA GLU A 191 38.55 46.61 -30.68
C GLU A 191 40.09 46.67 -30.62
N ASN A 192 40.73 47.17 -31.69
CA ASN A 192 42.19 47.30 -31.71
C ASN A 192 42.65 48.47 -30.81
N PRO A 193 43.77 48.32 -30.06
CA PRO A 193 44.29 49.40 -29.23
C PRO A 193 44.73 50.59 -30.08
N VAL A 194 44.74 51.78 -29.48
CA VAL A 194 45.11 53.02 -30.16
C VAL A 194 46.39 53.59 -29.56
N LEU A 195 47.36 53.93 -30.41
CA LEU A 195 48.66 54.44 -29.98
C LEU A 195 48.67 55.97 -29.95
N MET A 196 48.95 56.57 -28.80
CA MET A 196 49.26 57.99 -28.71
C MET A 196 50.77 58.18 -28.69
N SER A 197 51.29 59.03 -29.56
CA SER A 197 52.73 59.32 -29.67
C SER A 197 52.99 60.81 -29.78
N VAL A 198 54.06 61.26 -29.11
CA VAL A 198 54.59 62.63 -29.22
C VAL A 198 55.80 62.57 -30.15
N SER A 199 55.85 63.40 -31.20
CA SER A 199 57.05 63.42 -32.06
C SER A 199 58.27 64.00 -31.35
N ALA A 200 59.44 63.65 -31.87
CA ALA A 200 60.73 64.20 -31.47
C ALA A 200 61.19 65.37 -32.36
N ASP A 201 60.28 65.96 -33.15
CA ASP A 201 60.59 67.02 -34.11
C ASP A 201 60.72 68.40 -33.44
N ILE A 202 61.33 69.36 -34.15
CA ILE A 202 61.51 70.76 -33.69
C ILE A 202 60.16 71.42 -33.36
N ARG A 203 59.09 71.00 -34.04
CA ARG A 203 57.70 71.31 -33.70
C ARG A 203 57.03 70.01 -33.25
N PRO A 204 57.00 69.71 -31.94
CA PRO A 204 56.40 68.48 -31.45
C PRO A 204 54.90 68.46 -31.76
N ASP A 205 54.39 67.32 -32.18
CA ASP A 205 52.96 67.04 -32.40
C ASP A 205 52.55 65.83 -31.55
N ILE A 206 51.32 65.86 -31.04
CA ILE A 206 50.66 64.66 -30.50
C ILE A 206 49.84 64.05 -31.61
N SER A 207 50.06 62.76 -31.86
CA SER A 207 49.29 61.99 -32.83
C SER A 207 48.67 60.76 -32.20
N LEU A 208 47.38 60.59 -32.42
CA LEU A 208 46.63 59.36 -32.17
C LEU A 208 46.71 58.49 -33.42
N ARG A 209 47.14 57.24 -33.30
CA ARG A 209 47.39 56.33 -34.42
C ARG A 209 46.71 54.98 -34.20
N SER A 210 46.21 54.38 -35.28
CA SER A 210 45.71 53.01 -35.23
C SER A 210 46.85 52.02 -35.01
N PHE A 211 46.57 50.92 -34.33
CA PHE A 211 47.48 49.77 -34.21
C PHE A 211 46.82 48.54 -34.86
N PRO A 212 47.57 47.67 -35.56
CA PRO A 212 49.02 47.64 -35.77
C PRO A 212 49.53 48.50 -36.94
N ASP A 213 48.65 49.15 -37.71
CA ASP A 213 49.02 49.81 -38.99
C ASP A 213 49.72 51.17 -38.83
N PHE A 214 49.79 51.72 -37.62
CA PHE A 214 50.35 53.04 -37.29
C PHE A 214 49.75 54.23 -38.08
N SER A 215 48.57 54.06 -38.68
CA SER A 215 47.94 55.12 -39.48
C SER A 215 47.45 56.27 -38.59
N PRO A 216 47.66 57.55 -38.97
CA PRO A 216 47.27 58.68 -38.14
C PRO A 216 45.74 58.88 -38.15
N LEU A 217 45.11 58.73 -36.98
CA LEU A 217 43.69 59.00 -36.76
C LEU A 217 43.44 60.46 -36.40
N PHE A 218 44.35 61.06 -35.63
CA PHE A 218 44.28 62.47 -35.21
C PHE A 218 45.69 63.03 -35.00
N LYS A 219 45.88 64.32 -35.28
CA LYS A 219 47.15 65.03 -35.07
C LYS A 219 46.89 66.45 -34.59
N MET A 220 47.62 66.86 -33.56
CA MET A 220 47.57 68.21 -33.00
C MET A 220 48.99 68.71 -32.71
N ASP A 221 49.29 69.94 -33.12
CA ASP A 221 50.59 70.56 -32.89
C ASP A 221 50.71 71.07 -31.43
N LEU A 222 51.89 70.91 -30.84
CA LEU A 222 52.22 71.40 -29.50
C LEU A 222 53.04 72.69 -29.58
N HIS A 223 52.98 73.49 -28.52
CA HIS A 223 53.74 74.74 -28.44
C HIS A 223 55.14 74.56 -27.82
N GLY A 224 55.39 73.42 -27.18
CA GLY A 224 56.66 73.02 -26.58
C GLY A 224 56.78 71.50 -26.41
N PRO A 225 57.84 71.00 -25.73
CA PRO A 225 57.99 69.56 -25.48
C PRO A 225 56.77 69.02 -24.71
N GLY A 226 56.15 67.99 -25.27
CA GLY A 226 54.97 67.35 -24.71
C GLY A 226 55.31 66.08 -23.92
N PHE A 227 54.58 65.84 -22.83
CA PHE A 227 54.64 64.60 -22.07
C PHE A 227 53.24 64.00 -21.91
N LEU A 228 53.12 62.70 -22.14
CA LEU A 228 51.86 61.98 -21.94
C LEU A 228 51.72 61.61 -20.46
N VAL A 229 50.54 61.84 -19.89
CA VAL A 229 50.27 61.52 -18.47
C VAL A 229 49.47 60.23 -18.41
N GLU A 230 50.00 59.24 -17.71
CA GLU A 230 49.32 57.97 -17.45
C GLU A 230 48.32 58.18 -16.29
N SER A 231 47.02 58.19 -16.61
CA SER A 231 45.94 58.29 -15.62
C SER A 231 45.45 56.88 -15.26
N SER A 232 45.53 56.52 -13.99
CA SER A 232 45.24 55.17 -13.49
C SER A 232 43.75 54.85 -13.29
N GLY A 233 42.80 55.59 -13.88
CA GLY A 233 41.38 55.31 -13.58
C GLY A 233 40.25 55.93 -14.42
N SER A 234 40.50 56.75 -15.46
CA SER A 234 39.41 57.22 -16.33
C SER A 234 39.88 57.50 -17.76
N HIS A 235 39.42 56.70 -18.73
CA HIS A 235 39.72 56.88 -20.16
C HIS A 235 38.84 57.95 -20.84
N ASP A 236 37.97 58.63 -20.09
CA ASP A 236 37.03 59.64 -20.62
C ASP A 236 37.70 60.93 -21.09
N SER A 237 38.95 61.18 -20.66
CA SER A 237 39.74 62.29 -21.13
C SER A 237 41.23 61.96 -21.12
N ILE A 238 41.90 62.16 -22.25
CA ILE A 238 43.35 61.94 -22.36
C ILE A 238 44.08 63.18 -21.86
N LEU A 239 44.91 63.01 -20.83
CA LEU A 239 45.69 64.09 -20.22
C LEU A 239 47.10 64.16 -20.81
N PHE A 240 47.53 65.36 -21.18
CA PHE A 240 48.90 65.61 -21.63
C PHE A 240 49.42 66.96 -21.12
N LEU A 241 50.73 67.03 -20.94
CA LEU A 241 51.45 68.24 -20.56
C LEU A 241 52.07 68.86 -21.80
N ASP A 242 51.89 70.17 -21.98
CA ASP A 242 52.55 70.96 -23.02
C ASP A 242 53.24 72.17 -22.39
N GLY A 243 54.41 72.52 -22.91
CA GLY A 243 55.18 73.69 -22.51
C GLY A 243 54.73 74.94 -23.27
N ALA A 244 54.35 75.99 -22.55
CA ALA A 244 54.03 77.28 -23.16
C ALA A 244 55.19 78.27 -23.02
N ARG A 245 55.54 78.92 -24.14
CA ARG A 245 56.48 80.04 -24.20
C ARG A 245 55.71 81.36 -24.15
N ASN A 246 56.20 82.33 -23.40
CA ASN A 246 55.82 83.73 -23.62
C ASN A 246 56.59 84.25 -24.84
N GLU A 247 55.93 85.04 -25.69
CA GLU A 247 56.48 85.52 -26.96
C GLU A 247 57.76 86.36 -26.80
N ASP A 248 58.02 86.88 -25.59
CA ASP A 248 59.14 87.79 -25.31
C ASP A 248 60.42 87.12 -24.77
N LEU A 249 60.41 85.82 -24.42
CA LEU A 249 61.58 85.13 -23.85
C LEU A 249 61.80 83.75 -24.50
N PRO A 250 63.05 83.37 -24.83
CA PRO A 250 63.35 82.10 -25.50
C PRO A 250 63.35 80.87 -24.55
N ILE A 251 62.81 81.02 -23.34
CA ILE A 251 62.82 80.01 -22.27
C ILE A 251 61.36 79.62 -21.96
N MET A 252 61.09 78.35 -21.64
CA MET A 252 59.75 77.91 -21.23
C MET A 252 59.33 78.60 -19.92
N THR A 253 58.21 79.31 -19.93
CA THR A 253 57.73 80.09 -18.77
C THR A 253 56.60 79.41 -18.00
N SER A 254 55.84 78.49 -18.62
CA SER A 254 54.78 77.76 -17.93
C SER A 254 54.54 76.37 -18.52
N LEU A 255 54.10 75.45 -17.67
CA LEU A 255 53.71 74.08 -18.03
C LEU A 255 52.18 73.99 -17.94
N ARG A 256 51.51 73.52 -18.99
CA ARG A 256 50.04 73.44 -19.09
C ARG A 256 49.60 71.98 -19.15
N LEU A 257 48.71 71.58 -18.24
CA LEU A 257 47.98 70.32 -18.32
C LEU A 257 46.72 70.54 -19.18
N ARG A 258 46.59 69.80 -20.27
CA ARG A 258 45.43 69.83 -21.17
C ARG A 258 44.76 68.46 -21.20
N ALA A 259 43.44 68.47 -21.32
CA ALA A 259 42.62 67.27 -21.44
C ALA A 259 41.95 67.26 -22.82
N MET A 260 42.08 66.16 -23.57
CA MET A 260 41.26 65.88 -24.75
C MET A 260 40.05 65.07 -24.30
N ALA A 261 38.86 65.65 -24.48
CA ALA A 261 37.59 64.99 -24.22
C ALA A 261 36.74 64.96 -25.49
N GLU A 262 35.84 63.99 -25.55
CA GLU A 262 34.98 63.77 -26.71
C GLU A 262 33.88 64.83 -26.86
N SER A 263 33.59 65.21 -28.11
CA SER A 263 32.60 66.24 -28.46
C SER A 263 31.17 65.73 -28.59
N ASP A 264 30.95 64.42 -28.75
CA ASP A 264 29.61 63.82 -28.88
C ASP A 264 29.01 63.49 -27.50
N ILE A 265 28.13 64.38 -27.03
CA ILE A 265 27.50 64.29 -25.70
C ILE A 265 26.46 63.14 -25.65
N GLU A 266 25.79 62.81 -26.75
CA GLU A 266 24.82 61.71 -26.80
C GLU A 266 25.53 60.35 -26.75
N ALA A 267 26.59 60.18 -27.53
CA ALA A 267 27.42 58.96 -27.49
C ALA A 267 28.10 58.80 -26.13
N LYS A 268 28.50 59.91 -25.49
CA LYS A 268 29.00 59.93 -24.11
C LYS A 268 27.91 59.52 -23.11
N LEU A 269 26.69 60.05 -23.25
CA LEU A 269 25.58 59.72 -22.37
C LEU A 269 25.22 58.23 -22.46
N ARG A 270 25.10 57.68 -23.67
CA ARG A 270 24.84 56.25 -23.88
C ARG A 270 25.94 55.37 -23.27
N ARG A 271 27.21 55.78 -23.37
CA ARG A 271 28.32 55.11 -22.67
C ARG A 271 28.21 55.20 -21.15
N MET A 272 27.82 56.35 -20.60
CA MET A 272 27.63 56.50 -19.16
C MET A 272 26.46 55.65 -18.63
N ILE A 273 25.38 55.54 -19.40
CA ILE A 273 24.26 54.63 -19.13
C ILE A 273 24.74 53.18 -19.13
N ASN A 274 25.50 52.75 -20.15
CA ASN A 274 26.03 51.39 -20.23
C ASN A 274 27.05 51.05 -19.12
N ARG A 275 27.69 52.06 -18.52
CA ARG A 275 28.65 51.90 -17.42
C ARG A 275 28.01 52.02 -16.02
N GLY A 276 26.68 52.11 -15.92
CA GLY A 276 25.96 52.21 -14.64
C GLY A 276 26.09 53.56 -13.92
N LYS A 277 26.57 54.62 -14.58
CA LYS A 277 26.77 55.95 -13.98
C LYS A 277 25.52 56.83 -14.08
N TYR A 278 24.40 56.33 -13.56
CA TYR A 278 23.07 56.95 -13.74
C TYR A 278 22.94 58.34 -13.11
N SER A 279 23.53 58.57 -11.93
CA SER A 279 23.45 59.86 -11.24
C SER A 279 24.22 60.98 -11.97
N GLU A 280 25.34 60.65 -12.61
CA GLU A 280 26.11 61.57 -13.46
C GLU A 280 25.41 61.81 -14.80
N ALA A 281 24.85 60.75 -15.40
CA ALA A 281 24.03 60.85 -16.61
C ALA A 281 22.79 61.74 -16.39
N MET A 282 22.14 61.64 -15.22
CA MET A 282 20.99 62.46 -14.84
C MET A 282 21.36 63.94 -14.59
N LYS A 283 22.58 64.21 -14.11
CA LYS A 283 23.10 65.58 -14.00
C LYS A 283 23.43 66.18 -15.36
N LEU A 284 24.02 65.40 -16.26
CA LEU A 284 24.36 65.83 -17.61
C LEU A 284 23.10 66.12 -18.44
N THR A 285 22.10 65.26 -18.39
CA THR A 285 20.81 65.51 -19.06
C THR A 285 20.13 66.78 -18.56
N LYS A 286 20.14 67.05 -17.26
CA LYS A 286 19.64 68.31 -16.69
C LYS A 286 20.47 69.53 -17.11
N LEU A 287 21.79 69.40 -17.16
CA LEU A 287 22.71 70.49 -17.53
C LEU A 287 22.58 70.88 -19.01
N PHE A 288 22.30 69.90 -19.88
CA PHE A 288 22.11 70.09 -21.32
C PHE A 288 20.64 70.09 -21.77
N ASN A 289 19.69 70.02 -20.83
CA ASN A 289 18.24 70.00 -21.05
C ASN A 289 17.78 68.99 -22.12
N MET A 290 18.26 67.74 -22.03
CA MET A 290 18.01 66.70 -23.02
C MET A 290 16.89 65.73 -22.58
N PRO A 291 16.05 65.22 -23.49
CA PRO A 291 14.90 64.36 -23.17
C PRO A 291 15.27 62.88 -22.90
N PHE A 292 16.45 62.60 -22.34
CA PHE A 292 16.91 61.22 -22.08
C PHE A 292 16.65 60.74 -20.64
N GLU A 293 15.96 61.53 -19.80
CA GLU A 293 15.69 61.16 -18.39
C GLU A 293 14.91 59.83 -18.28
N GLY A 294 13.97 59.58 -19.19
CA GLY A 294 13.22 58.32 -19.27
C GLY A 294 14.11 57.13 -19.61
N GLU A 295 14.98 57.24 -20.62
CA GLU A 295 15.90 56.18 -21.04
C GLU A 295 16.94 55.85 -19.97
N ILE A 296 17.45 56.86 -19.25
CA ILE A 296 18.33 56.66 -18.09
C ILE A 296 17.61 55.88 -17.00
N CYS A 297 16.36 56.25 -16.70
CA CYS A 297 15.55 55.55 -15.71
C CYS A 297 15.22 54.12 -16.17
N GLU A 298 14.94 53.86 -17.45
CA GLU A 298 14.73 52.51 -17.96
C GLU A 298 15.96 51.62 -17.79
N ALA A 299 17.15 52.13 -18.10
CA ALA A 299 18.40 51.41 -17.90
C ALA A 299 18.69 51.17 -16.41
N GLN A 300 18.52 52.20 -15.58
CA GLN A 300 18.67 52.08 -14.13
C GLN A 300 17.69 51.06 -13.53
N VAL A 301 16.45 51.02 -14.01
CA VAL A 301 15.44 50.05 -13.60
C VAL A 301 15.85 48.61 -13.97
N ARG A 302 16.41 48.39 -15.17
CA ARG A 302 16.92 47.06 -15.58
C ARG A 302 18.05 46.59 -14.66
N ASP A 303 18.99 47.48 -14.34
CA ASP A 303 20.11 47.19 -13.45
C ASP A 303 19.64 46.91 -12.02
N ILE A 304 18.73 47.72 -11.49
CA ILE A 304 18.16 47.51 -10.14
C ILE A 304 17.39 46.19 -10.08
N ILE A 305 16.59 45.83 -11.10
CA ILE A 305 15.90 44.53 -11.13
C ILE A 305 16.89 43.37 -11.26
N GLY A 306 17.96 43.53 -12.03
CA GLY A 306 19.04 42.53 -12.10
C GLY A 306 19.72 42.33 -10.74
N GLN A 307 19.91 43.40 -9.98
CA GLN A 307 20.44 43.34 -8.62
C GLN A 307 19.44 42.69 -7.64
N LEU A 308 18.17 43.08 -7.70
CA LEU A 308 17.05 42.53 -6.92
C LEU A 308 16.53 41.19 -7.47
N ASN A 309 17.33 40.45 -8.26
CA ASN A 309 16.88 39.20 -8.82
C ASN A 309 16.78 38.11 -7.73
N TYR A 310 15.69 37.36 -7.72
CA TYR A 310 15.45 36.22 -6.83
C TYR A 310 16.63 35.22 -6.80
N TRP A 311 17.30 35.00 -7.93
CA TRP A 311 18.43 34.06 -8.04
C TRP A 311 19.76 34.63 -7.51
N ASN A 312 19.79 35.88 -7.03
CA ASN A 312 21.01 36.52 -6.56
C ASN A 312 21.29 36.16 -5.08
N THR A 313 22.15 35.17 -4.89
CA THR A 313 22.53 34.62 -3.56
C THR A 313 23.19 35.63 -2.62
N SER A 314 23.74 36.72 -3.16
CA SER A 314 24.45 37.77 -2.41
C SER A 314 23.55 38.71 -1.61
N LEU A 315 22.24 38.71 -1.87
CA LEU A 315 21.26 39.59 -1.20
C LEU A 315 20.83 39.11 0.20
N SER A 316 21.13 37.85 0.55
CA SER A 316 20.55 37.14 1.71
C SER A 316 20.93 37.68 3.10
N THR A 317 21.78 38.70 3.19
CA THR A 317 22.33 39.19 4.47
C THR A 317 22.11 40.68 4.77
N ASN A 318 21.51 41.48 3.87
CA ASN A 318 21.46 42.95 4.03
C ASN A 318 20.11 43.59 3.64
N SER A 319 19.13 43.55 4.55
CA SER A 319 17.76 44.06 4.34
C SER A 319 17.68 45.57 4.05
N GLU A 320 18.59 46.38 4.59
CA GLU A 320 18.64 47.82 4.33
C GLU A 320 19.01 48.13 2.87
N ASN A 321 19.85 47.31 2.24
CA ASN A 321 20.24 47.50 0.85
C ASN A 321 19.07 47.22 -0.11
N VAL A 322 18.29 46.18 0.16
CA VAL A 322 17.08 45.83 -0.60
C VAL A 322 16.04 46.97 -0.54
N PHE A 323 15.83 47.54 0.64
CA PHE A 323 14.88 48.66 0.81
C PHE A 323 15.32 49.92 0.07
N ASN A 324 16.61 50.26 0.09
CA ASN A 324 17.13 51.42 -0.65
C ASN A 324 17.00 51.23 -2.16
N LEU A 325 17.38 50.06 -2.68
CA LEU A 325 17.20 49.71 -4.09
C LEU A 325 15.73 49.75 -4.52
N TRP A 326 14.82 49.26 -3.68
CA TRP A 326 13.37 49.34 -3.94
C TRP A 326 12.87 50.78 -4.04
N ASN A 327 13.28 51.66 -3.10
CA ASN A 327 12.87 53.06 -3.14
C ASN A 327 13.42 53.79 -4.38
N GLU A 328 14.62 53.45 -4.82
CA GLU A 328 15.17 53.98 -6.08
C GLU A 328 14.40 53.47 -7.29
N LEU A 329 14.06 52.17 -7.32
CA LEU A 329 13.23 51.58 -8.37
C LEU A 329 11.89 52.31 -8.52
N VAL A 330 11.17 52.53 -7.41
CA VAL A 330 9.87 53.22 -7.40
C VAL A 330 9.99 54.65 -7.92
N LYS A 331 11.05 55.37 -7.55
CA LYS A 331 11.32 56.73 -8.06
C LYS A 331 11.60 56.74 -9.56
N CYS A 332 12.41 55.81 -10.06
CA CYS A 332 12.70 55.71 -11.48
C CYS A 332 11.45 55.34 -12.29
N ILE A 333 10.63 54.39 -11.82
CA ILE A 333 9.36 54.02 -12.46
C ILE A 333 8.42 55.22 -12.56
N ALA A 334 8.40 56.12 -11.58
CA ALA A 334 7.57 57.33 -11.62
C ALA A 334 7.93 58.28 -12.79
N LEU A 335 9.19 58.27 -13.27
CA LEU A 335 9.67 59.13 -14.35
C LEU A 335 9.56 58.50 -15.75
N ILE A 336 9.39 57.19 -15.86
CA ILE A 336 9.32 56.49 -17.16
C ILE A 336 7.97 56.71 -17.85
N GLU A 337 7.94 57.25 -19.06
CA GLU A 337 6.66 57.45 -19.78
C GLU A 337 6.23 56.25 -20.63
N ASN A 338 7.19 55.42 -21.05
CA ASN A 338 7.02 54.26 -21.92
C ASN A 338 6.21 53.16 -21.24
N THR A 339 4.93 53.03 -21.61
CA THR A 339 4.02 52.03 -21.04
C THR A 339 4.35 50.61 -21.45
N GLU A 340 4.89 50.40 -22.65
CA GLU A 340 5.24 49.05 -23.14
C GLU A 340 6.42 48.47 -22.37
N PHE A 341 7.44 49.30 -22.11
CA PHE A 341 8.54 48.92 -21.22
C PHE A 341 8.04 48.55 -19.83
N LEU A 342 7.13 49.34 -19.24
CA LEU A 342 6.59 49.05 -17.90
C LEU A 342 5.79 47.74 -17.85
N VAL A 343 5.07 47.38 -18.92
CA VAL A 343 4.38 46.08 -19.00
C VAL A 343 5.40 44.95 -19.07
N LEU A 344 6.39 45.04 -19.97
CA LEU A 344 7.47 44.06 -20.08
C LEU A 344 8.28 43.90 -18.79
N LEU A 345 8.43 44.98 -18.03
CA LEU A 345 9.11 45.00 -16.74
C LEU A 345 8.43 44.04 -15.77
N VAL A 346 7.12 44.19 -15.59
CA VAL A 346 6.32 43.38 -14.67
C VAL A 346 6.25 41.92 -15.12
N GLU A 347 6.29 41.66 -16.42
CA GLU A 347 6.25 40.29 -16.95
C GLU A 347 7.54 39.50 -16.69
N ASN A 348 8.68 40.18 -16.68
CA ASN A 348 10.02 39.59 -16.59
C ASN A 348 10.70 39.79 -15.22
N ALA A 349 10.16 40.65 -14.36
CA ALA A 349 10.70 40.88 -13.03
C ALA A 349 10.67 39.59 -12.19
N ALA A 350 11.82 39.24 -11.62
CA ALA A 350 11.96 38.15 -10.66
C ALA A 350 12.43 38.72 -9.32
N LEU A 351 11.51 39.33 -8.55
CA LEU A 351 11.81 39.95 -7.25
C LEU A 351 11.85 38.91 -6.11
N PRO A 352 12.54 39.20 -4.99
CA PRO A 352 12.77 38.25 -3.91
C PRO A 352 11.55 38.07 -2.99
N GLU A 353 10.59 39.00 -3.00
CA GLU A 353 9.40 38.96 -2.13
C GLU A 353 8.08 39.11 -2.92
N MET A 354 7.05 38.36 -2.53
CA MET A 354 5.72 38.44 -3.15
C MET A 354 5.06 39.81 -2.96
N LYS A 355 5.31 40.46 -1.82
CA LYS A 355 4.78 41.80 -1.51
C LYS A 355 5.36 42.84 -2.48
N MET A 356 6.67 42.78 -2.74
CA MET A 356 7.32 43.66 -3.71
C MET A 356 6.76 43.41 -5.12
N MET A 357 6.49 42.16 -5.49
CA MET A 357 5.79 41.86 -6.75
C MET A 357 4.40 42.50 -6.80
N ASP A 358 3.54 42.35 -5.78
CA ASP A 358 2.20 42.96 -5.78
C ASP A 358 2.24 44.49 -5.82
N GLU A 359 3.21 45.10 -5.13
CA GLU A 359 3.45 46.55 -5.16
C GLU A 359 3.94 47.01 -6.54
N LEU A 360 4.83 46.27 -7.21
CA LEU A 360 5.25 46.59 -8.58
C LEU A 360 4.06 46.54 -9.54
N PHE A 361 3.26 45.47 -9.46
CA PHE A 361 2.03 45.35 -10.25
C PHE A 361 1.06 46.52 -9.97
N ASN A 362 0.89 46.92 -8.70
CA ASN A 362 0.10 48.09 -8.30
C ASN A 362 0.55 49.39 -8.98
N ILE A 363 1.83 49.72 -8.83
CA ILE A 363 2.41 50.98 -9.31
C ILE A 363 2.27 51.08 -10.82
N VAL A 364 2.62 50.00 -11.53
CA VAL A 364 2.54 49.96 -12.99
C VAL A 364 1.08 49.97 -13.47
N LEU A 365 0.17 49.22 -12.83
CA LEU A 365 -1.25 49.21 -13.20
C LEU A 365 -1.89 50.60 -13.06
N ASN A 366 -1.58 51.34 -11.99
CA ASN A 366 -2.09 52.70 -11.82
C ASN A 366 -1.58 53.62 -12.95
N LYS A 367 -0.30 53.53 -13.28
CA LYS A 367 0.33 54.38 -14.30
C LYS A 367 -0.08 54.04 -15.74
N VAL A 368 -0.26 52.76 -16.06
CA VAL A 368 -0.71 52.30 -17.39
C VAL A 368 -2.22 52.47 -17.55
N GLY A 369 -2.99 52.32 -16.46
CA GLY A 369 -4.44 52.50 -16.43
C GLY A 369 -4.88 53.93 -16.82
N GLU A 370 -4.09 54.94 -16.44
CA GLU A 370 -4.30 56.33 -16.85
C GLU A 370 -4.08 56.57 -18.36
N LYS A 371 -3.34 55.68 -19.05
CA LYS A 371 -2.87 55.87 -20.44
C LYS A 371 -3.57 54.99 -21.49
N GLY A 372 -4.53 54.12 -21.11
CA GLY A 372 -5.52 53.55 -22.05
C GLY A 372 -5.23 52.20 -22.75
N LEU A 373 -4.27 51.40 -22.29
CA LEU A 373 -3.94 50.07 -22.87
C LEU A 373 -4.89 48.95 -22.39
N LYS A 374 -6.14 48.93 -22.86
CA LYS A 374 -7.21 48.06 -22.32
C LYS A 374 -6.94 46.55 -22.33
N SER A 375 -6.29 45.99 -23.36
CA SER A 375 -6.06 44.53 -23.48
C SER A 375 -4.94 44.02 -22.57
N GLN A 376 -3.80 44.72 -22.51
CA GLN A 376 -2.67 44.37 -21.63
C GLN A 376 -3.03 44.58 -20.16
N LEU A 377 -3.83 45.61 -19.84
CA LEU A 377 -4.32 45.85 -18.48
C LEU A 377 -5.12 44.65 -17.93
N GLY A 378 -5.96 44.03 -18.77
CA GLY A 378 -6.76 42.87 -18.40
C GLY A 378 -5.89 41.66 -18.00
N ASN A 379 -4.83 41.39 -18.75
CA ASN A 379 -3.89 40.30 -18.45
C ASN A 379 -3.08 40.56 -17.18
N MET A 380 -2.61 41.81 -17.00
CA MET A 380 -1.90 42.19 -15.77
C MET A 380 -2.78 42.09 -14.53
N VAL A 381 -4.04 42.51 -14.59
CA VAL A 381 -4.99 42.37 -13.48
C VAL A 381 -5.23 40.89 -13.14
N LYS A 382 -5.38 40.02 -14.14
CA LYS A 382 -5.50 38.56 -13.93
C LYS A 382 -4.25 37.98 -13.27
N ARG A 383 -3.06 38.30 -13.80
CA ARG A 383 -1.77 37.81 -13.28
C ARG A 383 -1.49 38.28 -11.86
N ARG A 384 -1.84 39.53 -11.55
CA ARG A 384 -1.78 40.05 -10.17
C ARG A 384 -2.77 39.37 -9.23
N ARG A 385 -3.99 39.08 -9.68
CA ARG A 385 -4.97 38.31 -8.89
C ARG A 385 -4.41 36.92 -8.57
N LEU A 386 -3.78 36.27 -9.55
CA LEU A 386 -3.08 34.99 -9.37
C LEU A 386 -1.99 35.07 -8.30
N LEU A 387 -1.13 36.10 -8.37
CA LEU A 387 -0.08 36.35 -7.38
C LEU A 387 -0.63 36.42 -5.95
N ARG A 388 -1.71 37.19 -5.74
CA ARG A 388 -2.35 37.33 -4.42
C ARG A 388 -2.94 36.04 -3.89
N THR A 389 -3.52 35.21 -4.77
CA THR A 389 -3.98 33.88 -4.38
C THR A 389 -2.84 32.93 -4.06
N TYR A 390 -1.72 32.99 -4.78
CA TYR A 390 -0.52 32.19 -4.48
C TYR A 390 0.02 32.56 -3.10
N ASP A 391 0.21 33.85 -2.83
CA ASP A 391 0.71 34.34 -1.54
C ASP A 391 -0.19 33.92 -0.38
N LYS A 392 -1.51 34.10 -0.53
CA LYS A 392 -2.49 33.72 0.51
C LYS A 392 -2.52 32.21 0.78
N VAL A 393 -2.39 31.38 -0.26
CA VAL A 393 -2.62 29.93 -0.16
C VAL A 393 -1.32 29.17 0.11
N LEU A 394 -0.22 29.53 -0.52
CA LEU A 394 1.06 28.81 -0.41
C LEU A 394 2.01 29.41 0.63
N GLY A 395 1.80 30.67 1.04
CA GLY A 395 2.64 31.35 2.02
C GLY A 395 4.11 31.34 1.61
N GLU A 396 4.98 30.73 2.41
CA GLU A 396 6.42 30.67 2.15
C GLU A 396 6.78 29.94 0.84
N LYS A 397 5.97 28.94 0.42
CA LYS A 397 6.18 28.21 -0.84
C LYS A 397 5.74 29.00 -2.07
N ALA A 398 5.09 30.15 -1.90
CA ALA A 398 4.47 30.89 -2.99
C ALA A 398 5.48 31.45 -3.99
N LEU A 399 6.66 31.87 -3.52
CA LEU A 399 7.75 32.39 -4.37
C LEU A 399 8.31 31.30 -5.29
N GLU A 400 8.63 30.14 -4.72
CA GLU A 400 9.16 29.01 -5.47
C GLU A 400 8.17 28.53 -6.53
N ALA A 401 6.89 28.38 -6.15
CA ALA A 401 5.83 27.98 -7.07
C ALA A 401 5.55 29.04 -8.17
N TRP A 402 5.72 30.33 -7.87
CA TRP A 402 5.50 31.40 -8.83
C TRP A 402 6.55 31.43 -9.95
N TYR A 403 7.81 31.13 -9.63
CA TYR A 403 8.91 31.14 -10.60
C TYR A 403 9.16 29.78 -11.25
N ASN A 404 8.65 28.70 -10.66
CA ASN A 404 8.78 27.37 -11.25
C ASN A 404 7.78 27.16 -12.40
N LYS A 405 8.28 27.21 -13.64
CA LYS A 405 7.47 27.03 -14.85
C LYS A 405 6.90 25.62 -15.04
N SER A 406 7.41 24.61 -14.31
CA SER A 406 6.86 23.25 -14.41
C SER A 406 5.62 23.03 -13.56
N VAL A 407 5.37 23.87 -12.56
CA VAL A 407 4.23 23.72 -11.64
C VAL A 407 2.99 24.36 -12.27
N THR A 408 1.98 23.55 -12.57
CA THR A 408 0.71 24.05 -13.09
C THR A 408 -0.26 24.42 -11.96
N MET A 409 -1.31 25.17 -12.27
CA MET A 409 -2.35 25.51 -11.29
C MET A 409 -3.09 24.27 -10.77
N ILE A 410 -3.22 23.21 -11.57
CA ILE A 410 -3.85 21.96 -11.11
C ILE A 410 -2.93 21.20 -10.15
N ASP A 411 -1.61 21.25 -10.35
CA ASP A 411 -0.64 20.65 -9.42
C ASP A 411 -0.66 21.33 -8.05
N ILE A 412 -0.87 22.66 -8.02
CA ILE A 412 -1.07 23.37 -6.75
C ILE A 412 -2.31 22.86 -6.01
N VAL A 413 -3.42 22.65 -6.72
CA VAL A 413 -4.63 22.08 -6.12
C VAL A 413 -4.35 20.67 -5.61
N LYS A 414 -3.70 19.81 -6.40
CA LYS A 414 -3.32 18.45 -5.99
C LYS A 414 -2.48 18.47 -4.70
N CYS A 415 -1.45 19.33 -4.64
CA CYS A 415 -0.61 19.51 -3.46
C CYS A 415 -1.41 19.95 -2.23
N LEU A 416 -2.33 20.93 -2.38
CA LEU A 416 -3.17 21.39 -1.27
C LEU A 416 -4.13 20.31 -0.76
N LEU A 417 -4.66 19.47 -1.66
CA LEU A 417 -5.51 18.34 -1.29
C LEU A 417 -4.72 17.25 -0.57
N ALA A 418 -3.52 16.93 -1.05
CA ALA A 418 -2.61 16.00 -0.40
C ALA A 418 -2.16 16.47 1.00
N GLU A 419 -2.01 17.78 1.21
CA GLU A 419 -1.74 18.41 2.52
C GLU A 419 -2.99 18.52 3.43
N ALA A 420 -4.14 17.97 3.03
CA ALA A 420 -5.42 18.06 3.75
C ALA A 420 -5.98 19.50 3.93
N ARG A 421 -5.61 20.43 3.06
CA ARG A 421 -6.01 21.85 3.10
C ARG A 421 -7.17 22.15 2.14
N THR A 422 -8.29 21.45 2.32
CA THR A 422 -9.43 21.47 1.39
C THR A 422 -10.07 22.83 1.22
N SER A 423 -10.16 23.64 2.28
CA SER A 423 -10.70 25.02 2.19
C SER A 423 -9.86 25.90 1.27
N ASP A 424 -8.54 25.76 1.33
CA ASP A 424 -7.60 26.51 0.51
C ASP A 424 -7.61 26.01 -0.94
N ALA A 425 -7.70 24.68 -1.14
CA ALA A 425 -7.87 24.08 -2.45
C ALA A 425 -9.17 24.53 -3.14
N ILE A 426 -10.30 24.52 -2.42
CA ILE A 426 -11.60 25.04 -2.89
C ILE A 426 -11.45 26.51 -3.25
N PHE A 427 -10.89 27.33 -2.36
CA PHE A 427 -10.71 28.76 -2.60
C PHE A 427 -9.84 29.05 -3.82
N PHE A 428 -8.72 28.33 -3.98
CA PHE A 428 -7.83 28.46 -5.12
C PHE A 428 -8.51 28.03 -6.42
N TRP A 429 -9.17 26.87 -6.40
CA TRP A 429 -9.95 26.35 -7.54
C TRP A 429 -10.98 27.37 -8.02
N TRP A 430 -11.82 27.89 -7.14
CA TRP A 430 -12.88 28.84 -7.52
C TRP A 430 -12.35 30.19 -7.97
N SER A 431 -11.22 30.62 -7.41
CA SER A 431 -10.59 31.87 -7.83
C SER A 431 -10.14 31.84 -9.29
N HIS A 432 -9.78 30.65 -9.80
CA HIS A 432 -9.20 30.43 -11.13
C HIS A 432 -9.93 29.35 -11.93
N ARG A 433 -11.24 29.18 -11.70
CA ARG A 433 -12.01 28.02 -12.20
C ARG A 433 -11.81 27.74 -13.69
N TYR A 434 -11.84 28.78 -14.51
CA TYR A 434 -11.81 28.66 -15.97
C TYR A 434 -10.43 28.24 -16.48
N ASP A 435 -9.38 28.74 -15.83
CA ASP A 435 -8.01 28.42 -16.21
C ASP A 435 -7.64 27.01 -15.74
N ILE A 436 -8.10 26.60 -14.56
CA ILE A 436 -7.91 25.24 -14.04
C ILE A 436 -8.75 24.23 -14.83
N ALA A 437 -10.02 24.55 -15.13
CA ALA A 437 -10.89 23.65 -15.90
C ALA A 437 -10.30 23.35 -17.28
N ARG A 438 -9.59 24.28 -17.92
CA ARG A 438 -8.92 24.03 -19.21
C ARG A 438 -7.75 23.04 -19.14
N LEU A 439 -7.18 22.84 -17.95
CA LEU A 439 -6.07 21.92 -17.70
C LEU A 439 -6.55 20.52 -17.29
N LEU A 440 -7.86 20.33 -17.10
CA LEU A 440 -8.42 19.02 -16.74
C LEU A 440 -8.30 18.05 -17.91
N THR A 441 -7.55 16.98 -17.68
CA THR A 441 -7.43 15.78 -18.52
C THR A 441 -7.84 14.57 -17.68
N GLU A 442 -8.02 13.41 -18.32
CA GLU A 442 -8.30 12.15 -17.61
C GLU A 442 -7.21 11.84 -16.57
N GLU A 443 -5.93 11.95 -16.95
CA GLU A 443 -4.78 11.75 -16.07
C GLU A 443 -4.80 12.70 -14.87
N ASN A 444 -4.98 14.00 -15.12
CA ASN A 444 -5.02 15.01 -14.06
C ASN A 444 -6.21 14.83 -13.13
N LEU A 445 -7.35 14.35 -13.62
CA LEU A 445 -8.52 14.07 -12.79
C LEU A 445 -8.26 12.86 -11.89
N VAL A 446 -7.69 11.77 -12.41
CA VAL A 446 -7.36 10.59 -11.60
C VAL A 446 -6.37 10.95 -10.50
N GLU A 447 -5.32 11.72 -10.81
CA GLU A 447 -4.35 12.20 -9.81
C GLU A 447 -4.96 13.17 -8.79
N LEU A 448 -5.90 14.01 -9.22
CA LEU A 448 -6.63 14.90 -8.31
C LEU A 448 -7.51 14.10 -7.33
N LEU A 449 -8.18 13.06 -7.83
CA LEU A 449 -9.04 12.19 -7.05
C LEU A 449 -8.23 11.30 -6.09
N SER A 450 -7.08 10.77 -6.52
CA SER A 450 -6.19 10.00 -5.63
C SER A 450 -5.64 10.85 -4.49
N ALA A 451 -5.31 12.13 -4.74
CA ALA A 451 -4.88 13.06 -3.69
C ALA A 451 -5.94 13.29 -2.59
N LEU A 452 -7.23 13.00 -2.85
CA LEU A 452 -8.30 13.07 -1.85
C LEU A 452 -8.36 11.81 -0.96
N GLU A 453 -7.84 10.67 -1.41
CA GLU A 453 -8.01 9.38 -0.72
C GLU A 453 -7.20 9.28 0.58
N ASP A 454 -6.05 9.94 0.67
CA ASP A 454 -5.05 9.57 1.67
C ASP A 454 -5.27 10.17 3.07
N TYR A 455 -5.95 11.33 3.22
CA TYR A 455 -5.90 12.06 4.50
C TYR A 455 -7.18 12.77 4.96
N GLN A 456 -8.20 12.88 4.12
CA GLN A 456 -9.35 13.73 4.42
C GLN A 456 -10.60 12.95 4.80
N ASP A 457 -11.42 13.54 5.68
CA ASP A 457 -12.73 13.00 6.03
C ASP A 457 -13.78 13.27 4.95
N SER A 458 -14.78 12.39 4.88
CA SER A 458 -15.85 12.40 3.89
C SER A 458 -16.64 13.71 3.89
N THR A 459 -16.81 14.34 5.05
CA THR A 459 -17.54 15.60 5.21
C THR A 459 -16.80 16.80 4.63
N THR A 460 -15.48 16.84 4.78
CA THR A 460 -14.63 17.92 4.29
C THR A 460 -14.51 17.85 2.77
N ILE A 461 -14.36 16.63 2.24
CA ILE A 461 -14.25 16.40 0.79
C ILE A 461 -15.60 16.58 0.08
N LEU A 462 -16.73 16.33 0.75
CA LEU A 462 -18.07 16.42 0.16
C LEU A 462 -18.29 17.72 -0.61
N HIS A 463 -17.95 18.86 0.00
CA HIS A 463 -18.10 20.16 -0.62
C HIS A 463 -17.24 20.33 -1.87
N PHE A 464 -16.03 19.76 -1.88
CA PHE A 464 -15.17 19.77 -3.08
C PHE A 464 -15.77 18.87 -4.17
N LEU A 465 -16.20 17.65 -3.84
CA LEU A 465 -16.73 16.68 -4.81
C LEU A 465 -18.05 17.11 -5.45
N SER A 466 -19.03 17.59 -4.68
CA SER A 466 -20.29 18.09 -5.24
C SER A 466 -20.03 19.22 -6.24
N ARG A 467 -19.01 20.02 -5.96
CA ARG A 467 -18.71 21.24 -6.71
C ARG A 467 -17.84 20.94 -7.93
N LEU A 468 -16.94 19.96 -7.84
CA LEU A 468 -16.25 19.34 -8.97
C LEU A 468 -17.26 18.65 -9.90
N CYS A 469 -18.26 17.93 -9.36
CA CYS A 469 -19.32 17.29 -10.13
C CYS A 469 -20.06 18.28 -11.03
N HIS A 470 -20.47 19.44 -10.49
CA HIS A 470 -21.08 20.50 -11.30
C HIS A 470 -20.15 21.05 -12.40
N GLU A 471 -18.85 21.20 -12.13
CA GLU A 471 -17.90 21.71 -13.12
C GLU A 471 -17.63 20.68 -14.23
N LEU A 472 -17.50 19.39 -13.87
CA LEU A 472 -17.36 18.31 -14.85
C LEU A 472 -18.62 18.17 -15.71
N LYS A 473 -19.82 18.25 -15.12
CA LYS A 473 -21.09 18.23 -15.87
C LYS A 473 -21.15 19.36 -16.89
N GLY A 474 -20.74 20.58 -16.52
CA GLY A 474 -20.84 21.75 -17.39
C GLY A 474 -19.72 21.90 -18.43
N CYS A 475 -18.48 21.55 -18.07
CA CYS A 475 -17.30 21.84 -18.89
C CYS A 475 -16.68 20.58 -19.54
N HIS A 476 -16.82 19.40 -18.92
CA HIS A 476 -16.15 18.16 -19.33
C HIS A 476 -17.01 16.91 -19.12
N PRO A 477 -18.17 16.79 -19.80
CA PRO A 477 -19.09 15.68 -19.61
C PRO A 477 -18.45 14.31 -19.87
N GLN A 478 -17.44 14.24 -20.74
CA GLN A 478 -16.67 13.03 -21.03
C GLN A 478 -15.92 12.46 -19.81
N LEU A 479 -15.54 13.32 -18.85
CA LEU A 479 -14.80 12.91 -17.64
C LEU A 479 -15.72 12.42 -16.51
N MET A 480 -17.04 12.59 -16.66
CA MET A 480 -18.02 12.24 -15.63
C MET A 480 -18.05 10.75 -15.31
N GLN A 481 -17.79 9.89 -16.30
CA GLN A 481 -17.78 8.44 -16.08
C GLN A 481 -16.66 8.02 -15.11
N ILE A 482 -15.45 8.56 -15.32
CA ILE A 482 -14.28 8.31 -14.43
C ILE A 482 -14.59 8.80 -13.01
N PHE A 483 -15.21 9.99 -12.89
CA PHE A 483 -15.61 10.53 -11.60
C PHE A 483 -16.62 9.64 -10.87
N ILE A 484 -17.66 9.14 -11.56
CA ILE A 484 -18.68 8.27 -10.95
C ILE A 484 -18.08 6.93 -10.50
N GLU A 485 -17.25 6.31 -11.34
CA GLU A 485 -16.58 5.06 -11.00
C GLU A 485 -15.69 5.24 -9.76
N TRP A 486 -14.94 6.34 -9.71
CA TRP A 486 -14.14 6.68 -8.55
C TRP A 486 -14.99 6.90 -7.30
N VAL A 487 -16.10 7.65 -7.39
CA VAL A 487 -17.02 7.89 -6.25
C VAL A 487 -17.54 6.57 -5.67
N VAL A 488 -17.90 5.61 -6.53
CA VAL A 488 -18.36 4.29 -6.09
C VAL A 488 -17.25 3.53 -5.36
N ILE A 489 -16.00 3.59 -5.84
CA ILE A 489 -14.84 2.98 -5.16
C ILE A 489 -14.55 3.69 -3.83
N PHE A 490 -14.57 5.01 -3.83
CA PHE A 490 -14.33 5.84 -2.64
C PHE A 490 -15.35 5.54 -1.55
N VAL A 491 -16.64 5.47 -1.89
CA VAL A 491 -17.71 5.12 -0.95
C VAL A 491 -17.48 3.74 -0.32
N ARG A 492 -17.04 2.75 -1.11
CA ARG A 492 -16.69 1.42 -0.56
C ARG A 492 -15.54 1.50 0.43
N SER A 493 -14.56 2.38 0.20
CA SER A 493 -13.42 2.57 1.11
C SER A 493 -13.82 3.18 2.45
N LEU A 494 -14.93 3.95 2.50
CA LEU A 494 -15.40 4.61 3.74
C LEU A 494 -15.77 3.62 4.84
N GLU A 495 -16.21 2.40 4.49
CA GLU A 495 -16.48 1.34 5.46
C GLU A 495 -15.24 1.01 6.32
N ARG A 496 -14.06 1.04 5.70
CA ARG A 496 -12.78 0.79 6.38
C ARG A 496 -12.20 2.05 7.02
N ARG A 497 -12.30 3.19 6.33
CA ARG A 497 -11.67 4.46 6.75
C ARG A 497 -12.43 5.16 7.87
N GLU A 498 -13.76 5.13 7.83
CA GLU A 498 -14.66 5.86 8.73
C GLU A 498 -15.74 4.94 9.32
N SER A 499 -15.31 3.82 9.90
CA SER A 499 -16.21 2.79 10.43
C SER A 499 -17.19 3.28 11.50
N GLU A 500 -16.87 4.37 12.20
CA GLU A 500 -17.76 4.99 13.20
C GLU A 500 -18.96 5.72 12.60
N LYS A 501 -18.78 6.37 11.45
CA LYS A 501 -19.82 7.16 10.75
C LYS A 501 -20.50 6.35 9.63
N TRP A 502 -20.01 5.15 9.37
CA TRP A 502 -20.53 4.25 8.36
C TRP A 502 -21.88 3.65 8.78
N PRO A 503 -22.90 3.54 7.90
CA PRO A 503 -22.95 3.95 6.48
C PRO A 503 -23.52 5.37 6.22
N GLN A 504 -23.82 6.16 7.26
CA GLN A 504 -24.47 7.47 7.13
C GLN A 504 -23.65 8.48 6.32
N ASN A 505 -22.32 8.47 6.49
CA ASN A 505 -21.40 9.31 5.72
C ASN A 505 -21.48 9.03 4.22
N ALA A 506 -21.46 7.75 3.82
CA ALA A 506 -21.61 7.31 2.44
C ALA A 506 -22.96 7.73 1.84
N GLN A 507 -24.06 7.59 2.61
CA GLN A 507 -25.38 8.01 2.14
C GLN A 507 -25.42 9.53 1.88
N SER A 508 -24.85 10.31 2.78
CA SER A 508 -24.81 11.78 2.67
C SER A 508 -24.04 12.20 1.42
N LEU A 509 -22.89 11.56 1.16
CA LEU A 509 -22.07 11.81 -0.01
C LEU A 509 -22.78 11.43 -1.31
N LEU A 510 -23.33 10.22 -1.37
CA LEU A 510 -24.05 9.73 -2.55
C LEU A 510 -25.28 10.58 -2.88
N LYS A 511 -26.05 11.00 -1.86
CA LYS A 511 -27.21 11.89 -2.05
C LYS A 511 -26.80 13.26 -2.59
N ALA A 512 -25.72 13.85 -2.08
CA ALA A 512 -25.24 15.14 -2.56
C ALA A 512 -24.76 15.08 -4.01
N ILE A 513 -24.10 13.97 -4.40
CA ILE A 513 -23.64 13.79 -5.78
C ILE A 513 -24.81 13.51 -6.73
N LEU A 514 -25.78 12.68 -6.34
CA LEU A 514 -27.00 12.47 -7.12
C LEU A 514 -27.77 13.78 -7.34
N ALA A 515 -27.89 14.62 -6.31
CA ALA A 515 -28.54 15.92 -6.44
C ALA A 515 -27.83 16.85 -7.45
N CYS A 516 -26.52 16.67 -7.70
CA CYS A 516 -25.79 17.40 -8.74
C CYS A 516 -26.10 16.86 -10.16
N LEU A 517 -26.56 15.61 -10.27
CA LEU A 517 -26.84 14.92 -11.53
C LEU A 517 -28.30 15.07 -11.96
N ASP A 518 -29.25 15.15 -11.03
CA ASP A 518 -30.71 15.14 -11.23
C ASP A 518 -31.30 16.32 -12.05
N ASP A 519 -30.52 17.34 -12.45
CA ASP A 519 -31.00 18.36 -13.39
C ASP A 519 -31.18 17.74 -14.79
N GLU A 520 -32.41 17.82 -15.31
CA GLU A 520 -33.10 17.17 -16.47
C GLU A 520 -32.36 16.98 -17.83
N ASP A 521 -31.05 17.11 -17.90
CA ASP A 521 -30.29 16.90 -19.13
C ASP A 521 -29.98 15.41 -19.33
N GLU A 522 -30.25 14.89 -20.53
CA GLU A 522 -29.85 13.58 -21.03
C GLU A 522 -28.31 13.48 -21.12
N THR A 523 -27.63 13.43 -19.97
CA THR A 523 -26.20 13.13 -19.93
C THR A 523 -26.01 11.68 -20.34
N SER A 524 -25.17 11.42 -21.34
CA SER A 524 -24.83 10.07 -21.85
C SER A 524 -24.05 9.19 -20.85
N VAL A 525 -24.06 9.55 -19.57
CA VAL A 525 -23.24 8.97 -18.50
C VAL A 525 -24.00 7.83 -17.84
N ASP A 526 -23.33 6.70 -17.57
CA ASP A 526 -23.98 5.58 -16.90
C ASP A 526 -24.05 5.83 -15.39
N ILE A 527 -25.21 6.28 -14.91
CA ILE A 527 -25.48 6.54 -13.49
C ILE A 527 -25.87 5.24 -12.75
N LYS A 528 -26.07 4.11 -13.45
CA LYS A 528 -26.48 2.84 -12.81
C LYS A 528 -25.55 2.38 -11.69
N PRO A 529 -24.20 2.45 -11.81
CA PRO A 529 -23.30 2.06 -10.72
C PRO A 529 -23.53 2.89 -9.45
N LEU A 530 -23.82 4.17 -9.61
CA LEU A 530 -24.12 5.09 -8.51
C LEU A 530 -25.47 4.76 -7.87
N LEU A 531 -26.51 4.52 -8.67
CA LEU A 531 -27.85 4.13 -8.18
C LEU A 531 -27.81 2.79 -7.42
N ILE A 532 -27.02 1.82 -7.90
CA ILE A 532 -26.81 0.55 -7.20
C ILE A 532 -26.11 0.81 -5.85
N ALA A 533 -25.06 1.63 -5.81
CA ALA A 533 -24.38 1.98 -4.57
C ALA A 533 -25.31 2.70 -3.57
N VAL A 534 -26.18 3.60 -4.06
CA VAL A 534 -27.20 4.28 -3.24
C VAL A 534 -28.20 3.28 -2.67
N GLY A 535 -28.69 2.35 -3.49
CA GLY A 535 -29.58 1.27 -3.06
C GLY A 535 -28.93 0.43 -1.96
N VAL A 536 -27.69 -0.04 -2.17
CA VAL A 536 -26.95 -0.85 -1.20
C VAL A 536 -26.72 -0.09 0.11
N VAL A 537 -26.26 1.17 0.06
CA VAL A 537 -26.00 1.95 1.29
C VAL A 537 -27.28 2.23 2.07
N ASN A 538 -28.39 2.51 1.38
CA ASN A 538 -29.70 2.67 2.02
C ASN A 538 -30.17 1.37 2.68
N ASP A 539 -29.98 0.24 2.00
CA ASP A 539 -30.29 -1.08 2.54
C ASP A 539 -29.46 -1.40 3.79
N LEU A 540 -28.16 -1.13 3.76
CA LEU A 540 -27.27 -1.30 4.92
C LEU A 540 -27.67 -0.41 6.09
N LEU A 541 -28.09 0.83 5.83
CA LEU A 541 -28.60 1.74 6.87
C LEU A 541 -29.89 1.22 7.51
N GLN A 542 -30.81 0.71 6.69
CA GLN A 542 -32.06 0.13 7.18
C GLN A 542 -31.79 -1.13 8.00
N LEU A 543 -30.92 -2.03 7.52
CA LEU A 543 -30.48 -3.22 8.24
C LEU A 543 -29.85 -2.88 9.60
N MET A 544 -29.03 -1.83 9.65
CA MET A 544 -28.38 -1.40 10.89
C MET A 544 -29.36 -0.75 11.88
N ASN A 545 -30.25 0.12 11.41
CA ASN A 545 -31.12 0.91 12.29
C ASN A 545 -32.37 0.13 12.75
N GLU A 546 -33.00 -0.63 11.84
CA GLU A 546 -34.25 -1.34 12.12
C GLU A 546 -34.02 -2.76 12.63
N PHE A 547 -33.02 -3.46 12.09
CA PHE A 547 -32.76 -4.88 12.41
C PHE A 547 -31.48 -5.11 13.23
N ARG A 548 -30.69 -4.05 13.50
CA ARG A 548 -29.39 -4.12 14.21
C ARG A 548 -28.36 -5.06 13.57
N ILE A 549 -28.47 -5.30 12.27
CA ILE A 549 -27.57 -6.17 11.50
C ILE A 549 -26.47 -5.31 10.87
N ARG A 550 -25.21 -5.73 11.04
CA ARG A 550 -24.06 -5.14 10.35
C ARG A 550 -23.52 -6.12 9.32
N VAL A 551 -23.61 -5.76 8.04
CA VAL A 551 -23.09 -6.55 6.92
C VAL A 551 -22.06 -5.73 6.17
N PRO A 552 -20.88 -6.31 5.84
CA PRO A 552 -19.91 -5.62 5.00
C PRO A 552 -20.47 -5.27 3.63
N TYR A 553 -20.18 -4.07 3.13
CA TYR A 553 -20.64 -3.60 1.81
C TYR A 553 -20.31 -4.63 0.72
N VAL A 554 -19.06 -5.09 0.71
CA VAL A 554 -18.53 -6.01 -0.32
C VAL A 554 -19.31 -7.32 -0.34
N ILE A 555 -19.84 -7.78 0.79
CA ILE A 555 -20.62 -9.01 0.87
C ILE A 555 -22.04 -8.77 0.38
N TYR A 556 -22.71 -7.70 0.85
CA TYR A 556 -24.10 -7.42 0.47
C TYR A 556 -24.23 -7.06 -1.02
N ALA A 557 -23.26 -6.34 -1.57
CA ALA A 557 -23.24 -5.90 -2.96
C ALA A 557 -22.94 -7.04 -3.95
N LYS A 558 -22.62 -8.27 -3.50
CA LYS A 558 -22.43 -9.41 -4.40
C LYS A 558 -23.71 -9.71 -5.19
N ASP A 559 -23.50 -10.23 -6.40
CA ASP A 559 -24.58 -10.77 -7.22
C ASP A 559 -25.15 -12.07 -6.63
N ASP A 560 -24.35 -12.81 -5.86
CA ASP A 560 -24.79 -14.02 -5.17
C ASP A 560 -25.71 -13.69 -3.98
N LYS A 561 -27.01 -13.61 -4.26
CA LYS A 561 -28.05 -13.37 -3.25
C LYS A 561 -28.18 -14.50 -2.23
N LEU A 562 -27.71 -15.71 -2.53
CA LEU A 562 -27.78 -16.84 -1.60
C LEU A 562 -26.79 -16.68 -0.45
N GLU A 563 -25.56 -16.26 -0.72
CA GLU A 563 -24.56 -15.97 0.34
C GLU A 563 -25.01 -14.82 1.25
N VAL A 564 -25.60 -13.77 0.66
CA VAL A 564 -26.11 -12.62 1.42
C VAL A 564 -27.25 -13.06 2.34
N LEU A 565 -28.23 -13.81 1.82
CA LEU A 565 -29.34 -14.32 2.61
C LEU A 565 -28.90 -15.29 3.69
N TRP A 566 -27.92 -16.15 3.40
CA TRP A 566 -27.30 -17.05 4.36
C TRP A 566 -26.71 -16.28 5.56
N LEU A 567 -25.92 -15.23 5.29
CA LEU A 567 -25.33 -14.39 6.34
C LEU A 567 -26.39 -13.65 7.15
N LEU A 568 -27.37 -13.04 6.47
CA LEU A 568 -28.46 -12.30 7.13
C LEU A 568 -29.31 -13.20 8.03
N CYS A 569 -29.64 -14.40 7.57
CA CYS A 569 -30.48 -15.31 8.35
C CYS A 569 -29.72 -15.92 9.53
N ASN A 570 -28.42 -16.21 9.39
CA ASN A 570 -27.62 -16.82 10.47
C ASN A 570 -27.15 -15.85 11.55
N THR A 571 -27.11 -14.55 11.25
CA THR A 571 -26.71 -13.52 12.24
C THR A 571 -27.82 -13.21 13.24
N LEU A 572 -29.08 -13.41 12.86
CA LEU A 572 -30.26 -13.10 13.68
C LEU A 572 -30.71 -14.26 14.57
N GLN A 573 -31.49 -13.93 15.60
CA GLN A 573 -32.29 -14.93 16.32
C GLN A 573 -33.47 -15.40 15.45
N PRO A 574 -33.95 -16.65 15.61
CA PRO A 574 -34.97 -17.20 14.72
C PRO A 574 -36.23 -16.31 14.60
N THR A 575 -36.71 -15.73 15.70
CA THR A 575 -37.91 -14.86 15.72
C THR A 575 -37.77 -13.59 14.88
N GLU A 576 -36.56 -13.02 14.80
CA GLU A 576 -36.28 -11.77 14.07
C GLU A 576 -36.22 -11.98 12.55
N ILE A 577 -35.98 -13.22 12.10
CA ILE A 577 -35.92 -13.59 10.68
C ILE A 577 -37.27 -13.34 9.99
N ILE A 578 -38.38 -13.60 10.67
CA ILE A 578 -39.72 -13.42 10.09
C ILE A 578 -39.94 -11.96 9.71
N ASP A 579 -39.61 -11.04 10.62
CA ASP A 579 -39.77 -9.61 10.40
C ASP A 579 -38.82 -9.10 9.31
N LEU A 580 -37.57 -9.58 9.29
CA LEU A 580 -36.62 -9.27 8.23
C LEU A 580 -37.14 -9.71 6.84
N VAL A 581 -37.62 -10.95 6.75
CA VAL A 581 -38.10 -11.51 5.47
C VAL A 581 -39.33 -10.75 4.97
N LYS A 582 -40.30 -10.50 5.85
CA LYS A 582 -41.56 -9.84 5.48
C LYS A 582 -41.41 -8.36 5.19
N ASN A 583 -40.69 -7.61 6.04
CA ASN A 583 -40.66 -6.15 5.99
C ASN A 583 -39.49 -5.60 5.16
N PHE A 584 -38.43 -6.38 4.94
CA PHE A 584 -37.24 -5.91 4.24
C PHE A 584 -36.93 -6.68 2.94
N LEU A 585 -36.84 -8.01 3.00
CA LEU A 585 -36.35 -8.82 1.87
C LEU A 585 -37.41 -9.06 0.78
N SER A 586 -38.68 -9.20 1.16
CA SER A 586 -39.81 -9.48 0.25
C SER A 586 -39.91 -8.50 -0.92
N CYS A 587 -39.59 -7.23 -0.68
CA CYS A 587 -39.68 -6.16 -1.68
C CYS A 587 -38.42 -6.00 -2.53
N ARG A 588 -37.31 -6.67 -2.18
CA ARG A 588 -35.97 -6.46 -2.78
C ARG A 588 -35.46 -7.64 -3.57
N ILE A 589 -35.83 -8.85 -3.18
CA ILE A 589 -35.30 -10.08 -3.76
C ILE A 589 -36.44 -10.81 -4.48
N PRO A 590 -36.45 -10.83 -5.83
CA PRO A 590 -37.39 -11.66 -6.56
C PRO A 590 -37.12 -13.15 -6.27
N CYS A 591 -38.17 -13.97 -6.24
CA CYS A 591 -38.09 -15.40 -5.95
C CYS A 591 -37.47 -15.74 -4.58
N LEU A 592 -37.69 -14.89 -3.57
CA LEU A 592 -37.15 -15.08 -2.21
C LEU A 592 -37.45 -16.47 -1.62
N GLY A 593 -38.63 -17.04 -1.88
CA GLY A 593 -38.98 -18.39 -1.41
C GLY A 593 -38.02 -19.48 -1.89
N ASP A 594 -37.49 -19.37 -3.11
CA ASP A 594 -36.55 -20.35 -3.69
C ASP A 594 -35.18 -20.24 -3.04
N LEU A 595 -34.76 -19.00 -2.73
CA LEU A 595 -33.51 -18.75 -2.03
C LEU A 595 -33.60 -19.15 -0.56
N ILE A 596 -34.73 -18.93 0.11
CA ILE A 596 -34.98 -19.41 1.48
C ILE A 596 -34.86 -20.93 1.54
N PHE A 597 -35.46 -21.65 0.58
CA PHE A 597 -35.33 -23.10 0.50
C PHE A 597 -33.86 -23.54 0.39
N LYS A 598 -33.07 -22.92 -0.50
CA LYS A 598 -31.65 -23.24 -0.67
C LYS A 598 -30.80 -22.86 0.55
N VAL A 599 -31.13 -21.78 1.24
CA VAL A 599 -30.49 -21.39 2.52
C VAL A 599 -30.78 -22.45 3.57
N ALA A 600 -32.02 -22.94 3.67
CA ALA A 600 -32.41 -23.98 4.59
C ALA A 600 -31.75 -25.34 4.26
N GLU A 601 -31.65 -25.69 2.98
CA GLU A 601 -30.90 -26.86 2.51
C GLU A 601 -29.41 -26.78 2.90
N LYS A 602 -28.79 -25.61 2.69
CA LYS A 602 -27.40 -25.37 3.10
C LYS A 602 -27.22 -25.50 4.62
N LEU A 603 -28.17 -24.98 5.41
CA LEU A 603 -28.18 -25.11 6.88
C LEU A 603 -28.15 -26.57 7.30
N ILE A 604 -29.03 -27.37 6.72
CA ILE A 604 -29.14 -28.79 7.00
C ILE A 604 -27.84 -29.51 6.63
N ASN A 605 -27.28 -29.26 5.44
CA ASN A 605 -26.06 -29.92 4.99
C ASN A 605 -24.83 -29.59 5.87
N GLU A 606 -24.71 -28.36 6.37
CA GLU A 606 -23.64 -27.99 7.30
C GLU A 606 -23.81 -28.67 8.67
N THR A 607 -25.03 -28.80 9.17
CA THR A 607 -25.31 -29.52 10.43
C THR A 607 -24.98 -31.02 10.32
N VAL A 608 -25.37 -31.66 9.22
CA VAL A 608 -25.02 -33.07 8.95
C VAL A 608 -23.51 -33.28 8.89
N SER A 609 -22.78 -32.30 8.34
CA SER A 609 -21.31 -32.35 8.25
C SER A 609 -20.61 -32.21 9.60
N LEU A 610 -21.20 -31.45 10.54
CA LEU A 610 -20.68 -31.26 11.90
C LEU A 610 -21.00 -32.42 12.85
N GLY A 611 -22.00 -33.24 12.51
CA GLY A 611 -22.39 -34.43 13.30
C GLY A 611 -22.83 -34.07 14.73
N SER A 612 -22.52 -34.95 15.69
CA SER A 612 -22.96 -34.84 17.10
C SER A 612 -22.36 -33.66 17.89
N LEU A 613 -21.55 -32.81 17.25
CA LEU A 613 -21.01 -31.57 17.84
C LEU A 613 -21.96 -30.38 17.67
N ALA A 614 -22.95 -30.48 16.79
CA ALA A 614 -23.96 -29.45 16.65
C ALA A 614 -24.98 -29.55 17.80
N ASP A 615 -25.23 -28.44 18.51
CA ASP A 615 -26.38 -28.32 19.40
C ASP A 615 -27.64 -28.48 18.54
N SER A 616 -28.26 -29.65 18.63
CA SER A 616 -29.41 -30.07 17.80
C SER A 616 -30.59 -29.09 17.87
N SER A 617 -30.70 -28.30 18.94
CA SER A 617 -31.78 -27.33 19.13
C SER A 617 -31.69 -26.08 18.23
N SER A 618 -30.50 -25.64 17.81
CA SER A 618 -30.33 -24.31 17.23
C SER A 618 -30.72 -24.17 15.76
N TRP A 619 -30.63 -25.26 14.99
CA TRP A 619 -30.96 -25.27 13.56
C TRP A 619 -32.44 -25.60 13.31
N GLU A 620 -33.03 -26.44 14.16
CA GLU A 620 -34.44 -26.87 14.05
C GLU A 620 -35.41 -25.69 14.19
N ASP A 621 -35.15 -24.76 15.12
CA ASP A 621 -35.93 -23.53 15.29
C ASP A 621 -35.94 -22.69 13.99
N ARG A 622 -34.80 -22.58 13.32
CA ARG A 622 -34.65 -21.83 12.06
C ARG A 622 -35.37 -22.53 10.91
N ILE A 623 -35.30 -23.86 10.85
CA ILE A 623 -36.03 -24.65 9.86
C ILE A 623 -37.54 -24.50 10.02
N GLN A 624 -38.05 -24.48 11.25
CA GLN A 624 -39.47 -24.23 11.49
C GLN A 624 -39.90 -22.86 10.91
N ILE A 625 -39.10 -21.83 11.11
CA ILE A 625 -39.38 -20.49 10.57
C ILE A 625 -39.29 -20.47 9.05
N PHE A 626 -38.27 -21.08 8.45
CA PHE A 626 -38.17 -21.18 6.99
C PHE A 626 -39.35 -21.97 6.41
N PHE A 627 -39.80 -23.04 7.07
CA PHE A 627 -40.98 -23.80 6.68
C PHE A 627 -42.24 -22.92 6.65
N ASP A 628 -42.45 -22.09 7.68
CA ASP A 628 -43.60 -21.19 7.75
C ASP A 628 -43.50 -20.04 6.72
N LEU A 629 -42.29 -19.62 6.33
CA LEU A 629 -42.04 -18.56 5.32
C LEU A 629 -42.16 -19.03 3.86
N LEU A 630 -42.01 -20.31 3.57
CA LEU A 630 -42.16 -20.85 2.21
C LEU A 630 -43.63 -20.80 1.78
N GLU A 631 -43.94 -20.29 0.59
CA GLU A 631 -45.33 -20.23 0.10
C GLU A 631 -45.79 -21.54 -0.55
N SER A 632 -44.88 -22.25 -1.24
CA SER A 632 -45.19 -23.50 -1.93
C SER A 632 -45.24 -24.69 -0.97
N ASN A 633 -46.39 -25.37 -0.94
CA ASN A 633 -46.57 -26.61 -0.17
C ASN A 633 -45.59 -27.71 -0.61
N GLU A 634 -45.20 -27.75 -1.88
CA GLU A 634 -44.23 -28.73 -2.36
C GLU A 634 -42.84 -28.51 -1.74
N LYS A 635 -42.35 -27.27 -1.77
CA LYS A 635 -41.05 -26.90 -1.17
C LYS A 635 -41.04 -27.05 0.35
N ARG A 636 -42.17 -26.76 1.01
CA ARG A 636 -42.35 -27.04 2.45
C ARG A 636 -42.13 -28.51 2.76
N LEU A 637 -42.76 -29.41 1.99
CA LEU A 637 -42.63 -30.84 2.19
C LEU A 637 -41.25 -31.38 1.81
N ASP A 638 -40.59 -30.83 0.79
CA ASP A 638 -39.20 -31.17 0.46
C ASP A 638 -38.23 -30.77 1.56
N LEU A 639 -38.39 -29.56 2.12
CA LEU A 639 -37.57 -29.08 3.22
C LEU A 639 -37.77 -29.96 4.46
N LEU A 640 -39.02 -30.32 4.74
CA LEU A 640 -39.35 -31.23 5.84
C LEU A 640 -38.70 -32.60 5.62
N ILE A 641 -38.76 -33.17 4.42
CA ILE A 641 -38.11 -34.45 4.12
C ILE A 641 -36.61 -34.38 4.37
N LEU A 642 -35.94 -33.30 3.95
CA LEU A 642 -34.51 -33.07 4.21
C LEU A 642 -34.21 -32.96 5.70
N ALA A 643 -35.02 -32.19 6.44
CA ALA A 643 -34.86 -32.04 7.88
C ALA A 643 -35.05 -33.39 8.62
N LEU A 644 -36.00 -34.23 8.20
CA LEU A 644 -36.23 -35.55 8.78
C LEU A 644 -35.10 -36.55 8.48
N ASP A 645 -34.38 -36.39 7.37
CA ASP A 645 -33.19 -37.21 7.07
C ASP A 645 -31.97 -36.80 7.91
N ALA A 646 -31.86 -35.52 8.23
CA ALA A 646 -30.75 -34.98 9.01
C ALA A 646 -30.95 -35.10 10.53
N ALA A 647 -32.21 -35.12 11.01
CA ALA A 647 -32.51 -35.15 12.43
C ALA A 647 -32.09 -36.46 13.10
N ASP A 648 -31.43 -36.32 14.26
CA ASP A 648 -31.12 -37.47 15.11
C ASP A 648 -32.38 -38.08 15.71
N VAL A 649 -32.43 -39.40 15.76
CA VAL A 649 -33.50 -40.16 16.44
C VAL A 649 -33.08 -40.44 17.90
N PRO A 650 -33.91 -40.21 18.93
CA PRO A 650 -35.29 -39.75 18.89
C PRO A 650 -35.42 -38.30 18.44
N TRP A 651 -36.41 -38.04 17.58
CA TRP A 651 -36.70 -36.69 17.09
C TRP A 651 -37.04 -35.73 18.22
N SER A 652 -36.60 -34.49 18.09
CA SER A 652 -36.96 -33.40 19.00
C SER A 652 -38.46 -33.05 18.93
N PRO A 653 -38.99 -32.28 19.90
CA PRO A 653 -40.38 -31.81 19.85
C PRO A 653 -40.69 -30.98 18.61
N ILE A 654 -39.73 -30.20 18.11
CA ILE A 654 -39.88 -29.35 16.92
C ILE A 654 -40.04 -30.22 15.68
N ILE A 655 -39.16 -31.21 15.50
CA ILE A 655 -39.20 -32.12 14.36
C ILE A 655 -40.46 -32.99 14.40
N GLN A 656 -40.90 -33.44 15.58
CA GLN A 656 -42.17 -34.16 15.73
C GLN A 656 -43.38 -33.30 15.33
N HIS A 657 -43.41 -32.03 15.75
CA HIS A 657 -44.46 -31.08 15.38
C HIS A 657 -44.47 -30.80 13.87
N LEU A 658 -43.29 -30.60 13.27
CA LEU A 658 -43.15 -30.41 11.82
C LEU A 658 -43.58 -31.66 11.04
N ALA A 659 -43.23 -32.86 11.51
CA ALA A 659 -43.68 -34.13 10.91
C ALA A 659 -45.21 -34.27 10.96
N ALA A 660 -45.84 -33.93 12.10
CA ALA A 660 -47.28 -33.93 12.26
C ALA A 660 -47.95 -32.95 11.28
N LYS A 661 -47.48 -31.70 11.21
CA LYS A 661 -47.93 -30.72 10.19
C LYS A 661 -47.76 -31.26 8.78
N GLY A 662 -46.67 -31.95 8.48
CA GLY A 662 -46.40 -32.56 7.18
C GLY A 662 -47.40 -33.62 6.76
N LEU A 663 -47.95 -34.37 7.72
CA LEU A 663 -48.96 -35.40 7.49
C LEU A 663 -50.36 -34.84 7.21
N ASP A 664 -50.64 -33.61 7.67
CA ASP A 664 -51.90 -32.91 7.44
C ASP A 664 -52.06 -32.42 5.99
N TYR A 665 -50.96 -32.33 5.23
CA TYR A 665 -51.01 -31.96 3.81
C TYR A 665 -51.50 -33.11 2.94
N ASP A 666 -52.46 -32.81 2.05
CA ASP A 666 -52.90 -33.72 1.00
C ASP A 666 -51.89 -33.74 -0.17
N HIS A 667 -50.81 -34.50 -0.03
CA HIS A 667 -49.73 -34.58 -1.01
C HIS A 667 -49.07 -35.97 -1.02
N PRO A 668 -48.58 -36.49 -2.17
CA PRO A 668 -47.91 -37.80 -2.23
C PRO A 668 -46.67 -37.90 -1.33
N LYS A 669 -45.95 -36.78 -1.12
CA LYS A 669 -44.79 -36.73 -0.20
C LYS A 669 -45.17 -36.95 1.27
N SER A 670 -46.43 -36.75 1.66
CA SER A 670 -46.92 -37.07 3.01
C SER A 670 -46.85 -38.57 3.31
N ALA A 671 -46.94 -39.44 2.30
CA ALA A 671 -46.70 -40.87 2.45
C ALA A 671 -45.23 -41.19 2.80
N VAL A 672 -44.28 -40.44 2.23
CA VAL A 672 -42.84 -40.56 2.56
C VAL A 672 -42.59 -40.11 4.00
N ILE A 673 -43.19 -39.00 4.42
CA ILE A 673 -43.09 -38.51 5.81
C ILE A 673 -43.68 -39.54 6.78
N ARG A 674 -44.82 -40.15 6.46
CA ARG A 674 -45.43 -41.23 7.27
C ARG A 674 -44.49 -42.43 7.43
N HIS A 675 -43.82 -42.82 6.35
CA HIS A 675 -42.83 -43.89 6.40
C HIS A 675 -41.65 -43.51 7.31
N LYS A 676 -41.12 -42.29 7.19
CA LYS A 676 -40.04 -41.79 8.05
C LYS A 676 -40.44 -41.69 9.53
N GLU A 677 -41.65 -41.24 9.82
CA GLU A 677 -42.19 -41.18 11.18
C GLU A 677 -42.30 -42.58 11.80
N THR A 678 -42.78 -43.54 11.03
CA THR A 678 -42.83 -44.96 11.44
C THR A 678 -41.43 -45.50 11.73
N PHE A 679 -40.46 -45.18 10.86
CA PHE A 679 -39.06 -45.57 11.04
C PHE A 679 -38.43 -44.93 12.29
N ALA A 680 -38.66 -43.64 12.55
CA ALA A 680 -38.13 -42.96 13.73
C ALA A 680 -38.71 -43.50 15.04
N LYS A 681 -40.02 -43.81 15.07
CA LYS A 681 -40.65 -44.50 16.21
C LYS A 681 -40.01 -45.86 16.47
N LEU A 682 -39.78 -46.63 15.40
CA LEU A 682 -39.11 -47.92 15.47
C LEU A 682 -37.66 -47.82 15.96
N GLU A 683 -36.87 -46.90 15.40
CA GLU A 683 -35.46 -46.74 15.77
C GLU A 683 -35.31 -46.19 17.20
N THR A 684 -36.24 -45.36 17.67
CA THR A 684 -36.30 -44.94 19.08
C THR A 684 -36.50 -46.13 20.02
N LEU A 685 -37.43 -47.04 19.70
CA LEU A 685 -37.65 -48.27 20.47
C LEU A 685 -36.42 -49.18 20.46
N LEU A 686 -35.75 -49.32 19.31
CA LEU A 686 -34.56 -50.17 19.19
C LEU A 686 -33.33 -49.59 19.90
N LYS A 687 -33.16 -48.27 19.91
CA LYS A 687 -32.05 -47.59 20.62
C LYS A 687 -32.04 -47.88 22.11
N LYS A 688 -33.20 -48.10 22.75
CA LYS A 688 -33.32 -48.57 24.15
C LYS A 688 -32.51 -49.85 24.41
N TYR A 689 -32.33 -50.67 23.37
CA TYR A 689 -31.64 -51.96 23.40
C TYR A 689 -30.25 -51.91 22.73
N ASN A 690 -29.75 -50.73 22.37
CA ASN A 690 -28.56 -50.53 21.53
C ASN A 690 -28.64 -51.28 20.18
N LEU A 691 -29.86 -51.43 19.65
CA LEU A 691 -30.12 -52.02 18.33
C LEU A 691 -30.44 -50.90 17.33
N SER A 692 -30.20 -51.14 16.05
CA SER A 692 -30.58 -50.23 14.97
C SER A 692 -31.18 -51.02 13.81
N LEU A 693 -32.13 -50.39 13.11
CA LEU A 693 -32.92 -50.99 12.05
C LEU A 693 -32.21 -50.96 10.69
N ARG A 694 -30.93 -50.56 10.64
CA ARG A 694 -30.13 -50.32 9.43
C ARG A 694 -30.15 -51.54 8.49
N LYS A 695 -31.16 -51.53 7.61
CA LYS A 695 -31.47 -52.42 6.47
C LYS A 695 -32.09 -53.80 6.78
N ALA A 696 -33.00 -53.92 7.75
CA ALA A 696 -33.84 -55.13 7.86
C ALA A 696 -34.96 -55.12 6.79
N THR A 697 -34.64 -55.50 5.55
CA THR A 697 -35.61 -55.52 4.44
C THR A 697 -36.33 -56.87 4.34
N SER A 698 -35.65 -57.95 4.72
CA SER A 698 -36.19 -59.30 4.65
C SER A 698 -36.91 -59.73 5.94
N LYS A 699 -37.90 -60.63 5.82
CA LYS A 699 -38.58 -61.23 6.99
C LYS A 699 -37.59 -61.90 7.95
N SER A 700 -36.50 -62.49 7.44
CA SER A 700 -35.47 -63.15 8.25
C SER A 700 -34.64 -62.17 9.08
N GLU A 701 -34.26 -61.02 8.52
CA GLU A 701 -33.54 -59.96 9.25
C GLU A 701 -34.42 -59.33 10.33
N LYS A 702 -35.68 -59.01 9.98
CA LYS A 702 -36.68 -58.51 10.95
C LYS A 702 -36.88 -59.52 12.11
N THR A 703 -36.97 -60.81 11.78
CA THR A 703 -37.07 -61.90 12.77
C THR A 703 -35.85 -61.96 13.68
N ARG A 704 -34.64 -61.82 13.11
CA ARG A 704 -33.39 -61.85 13.87
C ARG A 704 -33.27 -60.66 14.82
N LEU A 705 -33.67 -59.47 14.38
CA LEU A 705 -33.72 -58.25 15.18
C LEU A 705 -34.66 -58.42 16.39
N ILE A 706 -35.88 -58.91 16.17
CA ILE A 706 -36.84 -59.14 17.26
C ILE A 706 -36.32 -60.19 18.24
N ARG A 707 -35.74 -61.28 17.74
CA ARG A 707 -35.13 -62.30 18.62
C ARG A 707 -33.98 -61.73 19.46
N TRP A 708 -33.17 -60.84 18.92
CA TRP A 708 -32.13 -60.14 19.68
C TRP A 708 -32.71 -59.21 20.74
N LEU A 709 -33.77 -58.48 20.39
CA LEU A 709 -34.48 -57.63 21.34
C LEU A 709 -35.06 -58.46 22.50
N LEU A 710 -35.70 -59.59 22.22
CA LEU A 710 -36.22 -60.50 23.26
C LEU A 710 -35.09 -61.17 24.06
N ALA A 711 -33.95 -61.45 23.43
CA ALA A 711 -32.79 -62.02 24.11
C ALA A 711 -32.09 -61.04 25.07
N SER A 712 -32.29 -59.73 24.90
CA SER A 712 -31.70 -58.67 25.75
C SER A 712 -32.05 -58.78 27.24
N GLY A 713 -33.19 -59.41 27.58
CA GLY A 713 -33.58 -59.67 28.97
C GLY A 713 -34.16 -58.48 29.73
N HIS A 714 -34.44 -57.36 29.07
CA HIS A 714 -35.17 -56.25 29.70
C HIS A 714 -36.64 -56.63 29.99
N LYS A 715 -37.20 -56.05 31.05
CA LYS A 715 -38.59 -56.29 31.48
C LYS A 715 -39.61 -55.95 30.40
N ASP A 716 -39.41 -54.86 29.67
CA ASP A 716 -40.35 -54.37 28.65
C ASP A 716 -40.10 -55.00 27.26
N SER A 717 -39.10 -55.87 27.11
CA SER A 717 -38.70 -56.44 25.81
C SER A 717 -39.85 -57.11 25.06
N TYR A 718 -40.78 -57.74 25.78
CA TYR A 718 -41.95 -58.36 25.16
C TYR A 718 -42.93 -57.32 24.61
N GLU A 719 -43.32 -56.32 25.40
CA GLU A 719 -44.26 -55.27 24.98
C GLU A 719 -43.67 -54.40 23.86
N ASP A 720 -42.38 -54.07 23.94
CA ASP A 720 -41.71 -53.29 22.91
C ASP A 720 -41.53 -54.10 21.61
N ALA A 721 -41.32 -55.43 21.68
CA ALA A 721 -41.38 -56.30 20.51
C ALA A 721 -42.76 -56.31 19.84
N TYR A 722 -43.85 -56.29 20.62
CA TYR A 722 -45.21 -56.20 20.09
C TYR A 722 -45.45 -54.88 19.36
N LYS A 723 -45.05 -53.76 19.95
CA LYS A 723 -45.13 -52.43 19.32
C LYS A 723 -44.32 -52.39 18.02
N ILE A 724 -43.13 -53.01 18.00
CA ILE A 724 -42.28 -53.07 16.81
C ILE A 724 -42.92 -53.89 15.69
N VAL A 725 -43.59 -55.00 16.02
CA VAL A 725 -44.29 -55.82 15.01
C VAL A 725 -45.53 -55.14 14.46
N ASP A 726 -46.24 -54.34 15.25
CA ASP A 726 -47.35 -53.52 14.74
C ASP A 726 -46.89 -52.47 13.73
N LEU A 727 -45.64 -52.01 13.86
CA LEU A 727 -45.00 -51.04 12.98
C LEU A 727 -44.23 -51.70 11.81
N LEU A 728 -43.99 -53.02 11.86
CA LEU A 728 -43.24 -53.78 10.85
C LEU A 728 -44.13 -54.81 10.14
N GLU A 729 -44.40 -54.60 8.87
CA GLU A 729 -45.13 -55.59 8.06
C GLU A 729 -44.36 -56.92 7.91
N GLY A 730 -45.09 -58.04 8.03
CA GLY A 730 -44.62 -59.40 7.67
C GLY A 730 -44.31 -60.35 8.83
N ILE A 731 -44.47 -59.93 10.08
CA ILE A 731 -44.30 -60.78 11.28
C ILE A 731 -45.61 -60.80 12.05
N GLU A 732 -46.03 -61.98 12.50
CA GLU A 732 -47.26 -62.10 13.29
C GLU A 732 -46.98 -62.03 14.78
N ARG A 733 -47.91 -61.46 15.55
CA ARG A 733 -47.84 -61.40 17.02
C ARG A 733 -47.69 -62.79 17.68
N ASN A 734 -48.28 -63.82 17.07
CA ASN A 734 -48.14 -65.22 17.49
C ASN A 734 -46.67 -65.71 17.43
N GLU A 735 -45.92 -65.29 16.39
CA GLU A 735 -44.51 -65.64 16.21
C GLU A 735 -43.64 -65.02 17.31
N VAL A 736 -43.93 -63.76 17.71
CA VAL A 736 -43.24 -63.06 18.81
C VAL A 736 -43.46 -63.75 20.14
N ALA A 737 -44.72 -64.12 20.44
CA ALA A 737 -45.07 -64.86 21.66
C ALA A 737 -44.29 -66.17 21.76
N TRP A 738 -44.19 -66.91 20.64
CA TRP A 738 -43.41 -68.13 20.59
C TRP A 738 -41.92 -67.86 20.82
N TRP A 739 -41.33 -66.87 20.16
CA TRP A 739 -39.89 -66.57 20.33
C TRP A 739 -39.53 -66.13 21.75
N TYR A 740 -40.43 -65.42 22.44
CA TYR A 740 -40.25 -65.05 23.84
C TYR A 740 -40.25 -66.29 24.74
N ILE A 741 -41.26 -67.17 24.59
CA ILE A 741 -41.32 -68.45 25.32
C ILE A 741 -40.06 -69.29 25.05
N LEU A 742 -39.67 -69.41 23.77
CA LEU A 742 -38.48 -70.15 23.35
C LEU A 742 -37.20 -69.64 24.02
N GLU A 743 -37.06 -68.32 24.18
CA GLU A 743 -35.90 -67.71 24.81
C GLU A 743 -35.85 -67.99 26.33
N HIS A 744 -37.00 -67.96 27.01
CA HIS A 744 -37.07 -68.37 28.42
C HIS A 744 -36.75 -69.86 28.61
N ILE A 745 -37.21 -70.73 27.70
CA ILE A 745 -36.86 -72.16 27.71
C ILE A 745 -35.36 -72.37 27.52
N ARG A 746 -34.73 -71.69 26.55
CA ARG A 746 -33.28 -71.78 26.31
C ARG A 746 -32.45 -71.31 27.50
N LYS A 747 -32.92 -70.30 28.23
CA LYS A 747 -32.28 -69.80 29.46
C LYS A 747 -32.57 -70.67 30.69
N GLY A 748 -33.35 -71.75 30.55
CA GLY A 748 -33.70 -72.68 31.63
C GLY A 748 -34.75 -72.14 32.60
N ARG A 749 -35.46 -71.05 32.26
CA ARG A 749 -36.48 -70.40 33.11
C ARG A 749 -37.88 -70.92 32.78
N MET A 750 -38.10 -72.18 33.13
CA MET A 750 -39.30 -72.93 32.73
C MET A 750 -40.60 -72.41 33.34
N THR A 751 -40.56 -72.00 34.62
CA THR A 751 -41.73 -71.48 35.36
C THR A 751 -42.24 -70.18 34.75
N GLU A 752 -41.33 -69.29 34.34
CA GLU A 752 -41.66 -68.05 33.64
C GLU A 752 -42.24 -68.32 32.25
N ALA A 753 -41.66 -69.26 31.50
CA ALA A 753 -42.16 -69.65 30.19
C ALA A 753 -43.61 -70.18 30.25
N LEU A 754 -43.91 -71.06 31.22
CA LEU A 754 -45.25 -71.58 31.45
C LEU A 754 -46.21 -70.52 31.98
N GLY A 755 -45.76 -69.67 32.90
CA GLY A 755 -46.55 -68.56 33.42
C GLY A 755 -46.98 -67.61 32.30
N HIS A 756 -46.04 -67.23 31.43
CA HIS A 756 -46.35 -66.37 30.28
C HIS A 756 -47.27 -67.07 29.28
N TRP A 757 -46.98 -68.32 28.90
CA TRP A 757 -47.84 -69.10 27.99
C TRP A 757 -49.27 -69.25 28.51
N SER A 758 -49.44 -69.50 29.81
CA SER A 758 -50.76 -69.63 30.45
C SER A 758 -51.60 -68.34 30.44
N ASN A 759 -50.95 -67.18 30.32
CA ASN A 759 -51.61 -65.87 30.28
C ASN A 759 -51.89 -65.34 28.86
N LEU A 760 -51.42 -66.05 27.82
CA LEU A 760 -51.63 -65.63 26.43
C LEU A 760 -53.11 -65.75 25.99
N PRO A 761 -53.54 -64.97 24.97
CA PRO A 761 -54.79 -65.21 24.27
C PRO A 761 -54.84 -66.60 23.63
N GLU A 762 -56.03 -67.18 23.52
CA GLU A 762 -56.22 -68.55 23.04
C GLU A 762 -55.58 -68.83 21.67
N SER A 763 -55.67 -67.89 20.72
CA SER A 763 -55.04 -67.99 19.40
C SER A 763 -53.52 -68.13 19.47
N HIS A 764 -52.87 -67.35 20.35
CA HIS A 764 -51.42 -67.38 20.55
C HIS A 764 -51.00 -68.63 21.33
N LYS A 765 -51.81 -69.06 22.30
CA LYS A 765 -51.58 -70.29 23.08
C LYS A 765 -51.51 -71.53 22.20
N ALA A 766 -52.48 -71.69 21.29
CA ALA A 766 -52.54 -72.82 20.37
C ALA A 766 -51.31 -72.86 19.46
N TYR A 767 -50.96 -71.72 18.84
CA TYR A 767 -49.76 -71.61 18.00
C TYR A 767 -48.47 -71.94 18.77
N CYS A 768 -48.26 -71.32 19.94
CA CYS A 768 -47.07 -71.57 20.75
C CYS A 768 -46.99 -73.03 21.20
N ALA A 769 -48.11 -73.64 21.57
CA ALA A 769 -48.18 -75.04 21.99
C ALA A 769 -47.76 -75.98 20.85
N GLU A 770 -48.21 -75.73 19.63
CA GLU A 770 -47.84 -76.53 18.47
C GLU A 770 -46.36 -76.37 18.11
N GLN A 771 -45.87 -75.13 18.09
CA GLN A 771 -44.44 -74.84 17.85
C GLN A 771 -43.53 -75.45 18.91
N TRP A 772 -43.99 -75.48 20.17
CA TRP A 772 -43.24 -76.11 21.27
C TRP A 772 -43.10 -77.61 21.06
N VAL A 773 -44.19 -78.30 20.75
CA VAL A 773 -44.16 -79.75 20.44
C VAL A 773 -43.29 -80.01 19.22
N PHE A 774 -43.47 -79.25 18.14
CA PHE A 774 -42.69 -79.40 16.91
C PHE A 774 -41.20 -79.21 17.14
N MET A 775 -40.80 -78.17 17.88
CA MET A 775 -39.40 -77.89 18.18
C MET A 775 -38.80 -78.93 19.12
N PHE A 776 -39.55 -79.41 20.12
CA PHE A 776 -39.12 -80.52 20.96
C PHE A 776 -38.82 -81.77 20.13
N ILE A 777 -39.77 -82.20 19.30
CA ILE A 777 -39.63 -83.36 18.42
C ILE A 777 -38.44 -83.19 17.49
N SER A 778 -38.35 -82.04 16.80
CA SER A 778 -37.28 -81.79 15.83
C SER A 778 -35.89 -81.81 16.46
N ILE A 779 -35.72 -81.22 17.64
CA ILE A 779 -34.43 -81.25 18.36
C ILE A 779 -34.15 -82.67 18.89
N PHE A 780 -35.18 -83.36 19.40
CA PHE A 780 -35.07 -84.74 19.90
C PHE A 780 -34.61 -85.69 18.79
N GLU A 781 -35.32 -85.71 17.66
CA GLU A 781 -35.00 -86.57 16.52
C GLU A 781 -33.66 -86.26 15.88
N MET A 782 -33.30 -84.97 15.72
CA MET A 782 -31.97 -84.60 15.21
C MET A 782 -30.85 -85.13 16.11
N ARG A 783 -31.06 -85.20 17.42
CA ARG A 783 -30.05 -85.69 18.35
C ARG A 783 -29.97 -87.20 18.40
N LEU A 784 -31.11 -87.90 18.31
CA LEU A 784 -31.14 -89.36 18.13
C LEU A 784 -30.31 -89.78 16.91
N ARG A 785 -30.42 -89.05 15.78
CA ARG A 785 -29.63 -89.32 14.56
C ARG A 785 -28.12 -89.11 14.72
N ARG A 786 -27.69 -88.28 15.66
CA ARG A 786 -26.27 -87.97 15.89
C ARG A 786 -25.59 -88.88 16.93
N LEU A 787 -26.30 -89.89 17.46
CA LEU A 787 -25.78 -90.86 18.44
C LEU A 787 -25.06 -90.20 19.64
N ASN A 788 -25.56 -89.05 20.10
CA ASN A 788 -24.99 -88.38 21.27
C ASN A 788 -25.73 -88.88 22.52
N PRO A 789 -25.09 -89.64 23.44
CA PRO A 789 -25.76 -90.27 24.57
C PRO A 789 -26.20 -89.28 25.65
N VAL A 790 -25.71 -88.04 25.65
CA VAL A 790 -26.00 -87.09 26.73
C VAL A 790 -27.13 -86.12 26.34
N ILE A 791 -28.23 -86.19 27.09
CA ILE A 791 -29.32 -85.20 26.99
C ILE A 791 -28.81 -83.84 27.48
N SER A 792 -28.72 -82.84 26.58
CA SER A 792 -28.34 -81.48 26.99
C SER A 792 -29.37 -80.85 27.94
N LYS A 793 -28.89 -79.91 28.76
CA LYS A 793 -29.70 -79.07 29.65
C LYS A 793 -30.91 -78.42 28.95
N ASP A 794 -30.77 -78.05 27.69
CA ASP A 794 -31.87 -77.45 26.90
C ASP A 794 -33.00 -78.45 26.69
N MET A 795 -32.68 -79.71 26.38
CA MET A 795 -33.70 -80.74 26.14
C MET A 795 -34.48 -81.09 27.40
N LYS A 796 -33.82 -81.10 28.56
CA LYS A 796 -34.51 -81.21 29.85
C LYS A 796 -35.45 -80.03 30.09
N SER A 797 -35.03 -78.83 29.68
CA SER A 797 -35.86 -77.62 29.77
C SER A 797 -37.08 -77.67 28.85
N PHE A 798 -36.94 -78.15 27.60
CA PHE A 798 -38.08 -78.33 26.70
C PHE A 798 -39.03 -79.43 27.18
N ALA A 799 -38.51 -80.54 27.69
CA ALA A 799 -39.32 -81.65 28.21
C ALA A 799 -40.17 -81.25 29.42
N GLY A 800 -39.68 -80.31 30.25
CA GLY A 800 -40.40 -79.80 31.42
C GLY A 800 -41.79 -79.21 31.12
N GLY A 801 -42.09 -78.87 29.86
CA GLY A 801 -43.37 -78.27 29.43
C GLY A 801 -44.37 -79.23 28.83
N LEU A 802 -43.94 -80.44 28.48
CA LEU A 802 -44.77 -81.40 27.74
C LEU A 802 -45.99 -81.84 28.56
N ASN A 803 -45.86 -81.96 29.88
CA ASN A 803 -47.01 -82.27 30.74
C ASN A 803 -48.06 -81.15 30.73
N ALA A 804 -47.63 -79.88 30.77
CA ALA A 804 -48.54 -78.74 30.66
C ALA A 804 -49.23 -78.69 29.29
N LEU A 805 -48.49 -78.99 28.22
CA LEU A 805 -49.03 -79.10 26.86
C LEU A 805 -50.01 -80.27 26.74
N LYS A 806 -49.73 -81.42 27.36
CA LYS A 806 -50.62 -82.59 27.38
C LYS A 806 -51.97 -82.23 28.01
N VAL A 807 -51.96 -81.59 29.19
CA VAL A 807 -53.17 -81.13 29.88
C VAL A 807 -53.95 -80.13 29.02
N TYR A 808 -53.25 -79.23 28.34
CA TYR A 808 -53.88 -78.28 27.43
C TYR A 808 -54.55 -78.96 26.23
N TYR A 809 -53.86 -79.87 25.52
CA TYR A 809 -54.46 -80.58 24.39
C TYR A 809 -55.62 -81.50 24.81
N GLN A 810 -55.57 -82.06 26.03
CA GLN A 810 -56.69 -82.78 26.63
C GLN A 810 -57.90 -81.87 26.83
N SER A 811 -57.70 -80.65 27.36
CA SER A 811 -58.78 -79.67 27.53
C SER A 811 -59.40 -79.21 26.20
N LYS A 812 -58.67 -79.33 25.08
CA LYS A 812 -59.11 -78.97 23.73
C LYS A 812 -59.62 -80.15 22.91
N ASN A 813 -59.74 -81.35 23.49
CA ASN A 813 -60.13 -82.59 22.81
C ASN A 813 -59.26 -82.96 21.58
N SER A 814 -58.01 -82.49 21.51
CA SER A 814 -57.09 -82.84 20.41
C SER A 814 -56.36 -84.15 20.71
N MET A 815 -57.08 -85.27 20.56
CA MET A 815 -56.56 -86.60 20.90
C MET A 815 -55.29 -87.00 20.13
N GLU A 816 -55.12 -86.49 18.91
CA GLU A 816 -53.92 -86.73 18.10
C GLU A 816 -52.68 -86.08 18.72
N MET A 817 -52.78 -84.80 19.11
CA MET A 817 -51.67 -84.08 19.72
C MET A 817 -51.35 -84.60 21.14
N VAL A 818 -52.38 -85.02 21.91
CA VAL A 818 -52.17 -85.69 23.20
C VAL A 818 -51.33 -86.95 23.03
N LYS A 819 -51.70 -87.81 22.08
CA LYS A 819 -50.93 -89.03 21.76
C LYS A 819 -49.52 -88.69 21.31
N ARG A 820 -49.35 -87.67 20.45
CA ARG A 820 -48.05 -87.26 19.94
C ARG A 820 -47.12 -86.76 21.05
N VAL A 821 -47.61 -85.92 21.96
CA VAL A 821 -46.86 -85.46 23.13
C VAL A 821 -46.50 -86.63 24.05
N GLU A 822 -47.45 -87.54 24.27
CA GLU A 822 -47.24 -88.71 25.14
C GLU A 822 -46.17 -89.67 24.60
N ILE A 823 -46.20 -89.98 23.30
CA ILE A 823 -45.17 -90.81 22.65
C ILE A 823 -43.79 -90.18 22.84
N HIS A 824 -43.64 -88.89 22.56
CA HIS A 824 -42.34 -88.23 22.63
C HIS A 824 -41.88 -87.97 24.07
N GLN A 825 -42.80 -87.86 25.03
CA GLN A 825 -42.49 -87.84 26.46
C GLN A 825 -41.94 -89.18 26.93
N ARG A 826 -42.57 -90.30 26.53
CA ARG A 826 -42.09 -91.66 26.86
C ARG A 826 -40.73 -91.94 26.23
N LEU A 827 -40.56 -91.60 24.95
CA LEU A 827 -39.27 -91.68 24.27
C LEU A 827 -38.17 -90.87 24.99
N PHE A 828 -38.49 -89.67 25.45
CA PHE A 828 -37.56 -88.87 26.23
C PHE A 828 -37.22 -89.52 27.58
N ASN A 829 -38.20 -90.09 28.28
CA ASN A 829 -37.96 -90.81 29.54
C ASN A 829 -37.06 -92.03 29.34
N LEU A 830 -37.32 -92.81 28.28
CA LEU A 830 -36.50 -93.96 27.88
C LEU A 830 -35.04 -93.56 27.63
N HIS A 831 -34.81 -92.42 26.99
CA HIS A 831 -33.47 -91.91 26.74
C HIS A 831 -32.82 -91.29 28.00
N ASP A 832 -33.52 -90.45 28.78
CA ASP A 832 -32.91 -89.71 29.91
C ASP A 832 -32.61 -90.62 31.11
N LYS A 833 -33.51 -91.55 31.41
CA LYS A 833 -33.46 -92.39 32.62
C LYS A 833 -32.83 -93.75 32.38
N TYR A 834 -32.98 -94.31 31.18
CA TYR A 834 -32.63 -95.70 30.89
C TYR A 834 -31.58 -95.86 29.78
N ASP A 835 -31.13 -94.77 29.16
CA ASP A 835 -30.14 -94.75 28.06
C ASP A 835 -30.58 -95.60 26.85
N ILE A 836 -31.90 -95.63 26.59
CA ILE A 836 -32.49 -96.37 25.48
C ILE A 836 -32.79 -95.41 24.33
N ILE A 837 -32.18 -95.68 23.18
CA ILE A 837 -32.29 -94.86 21.97
C ILE A 837 -33.19 -95.57 20.95
N ILE A 838 -34.41 -95.07 20.75
CA ILE A 838 -35.38 -95.58 19.77
C ILE A 838 -35.95 -94.40 18.99
N SER A 839 -36.12 -94.54 17.67
CA SER A 839 -36.75 -93.49 16.86
C SER A 839 -38.28 -93.46 17.05
N GLY A 840 -38.92 -92.34 16.73
CA GLY A 840 -40.38 -92.22 16.84
C GLY A 840 -41.15 -93.25 16.02
N ASN A 841 -40.64 -93.61 14.83
CA ASN A 841 -41.25 -94.62 13.97
C ASN A 841 -41.04 -96.03 14.53
N ASP A 842 -39.84 -96.33 15.05
CA ASP A 842 -39.52 -97.64 15.63
C ASP A 842 -40.27 -97.87 16.96
N PHE A 843 -40.60 -96.81 17.69
CA PHE A 843 -41.41 -96.90 18.90
C PHE A 843 -42.87 -97.28 18.63
N LEU A 844 -43.37 -96.95 17.44
CA LEU A 844 -44.70 -97.37 17.00
C LEU A 844 -44.72 -98.84 16.57
N ASP A 845 -43.56 -99.43 16.24
CA ASP A 845 -43.41 -100.85 15.94
C ASP A 845 -43.13 -101.66 17.22
N LYS A 846 -44.07 -102.54 17.56
CA LYS A 846 -43.96 -103.40 18.74
C LYS A 846 -42.76 -104.34 18.68
N GLU A 847 -42.35 -104.80 17.50
CA GLU A 847 -41.21 -105.71 17.37
C GLU A 847 -39.88 -104.97 17.60
N CYS A 848 -39.76 -103.73 17.13
CA CYS A 848 -38.63 -102.86 17.44
C CYS A 848 -38.54 -102.55 18.95
N CYS A 849 -39.68 -102.28 19.60
CA CYS A 849 -39.72 -102.10 21.06
C CYS A 849 -39.27 -103.36 21.82
N LYS A 850 -39.73 -104.55 21.39
CA LYS A 850 -39.32 -105.83 21.97
C LYS A 850 -37.83 -106.11 21.77
N LEU A 851 -37.25 -105.71 20.63
CA LEU A 851 -35.82 -105.82 20.37
C LEU A 851 -35.01 -104.89 21.28
N ALA A 852 -35.41 -103.61 21.39
CA ALA A 852 -34.76 -102.66 22.28
C ALA A 852 -34.86 -103.09 23.76
N LEU A 853 -36.01 -103.61 24.18
CA LEU A 853 -36.19 -104.19 25.51
C LEU A 853 -35.26 -105.40 25.74
N SER A 854 -35.11 -106.29 24.75
CA SER A 854 -34.18 -107.42 24.84
C SER A 854 -32.73 -106.98 25.04
N HIS A 855 -32.29 -105.93 24.33
CA HIS A 855 -30.98 -105.32 24.53
C HIS A 855 -30.82 -104.69 25.92
N PHE A 856 -31.85 -103.99 26.40
CA PHE A 856 -31.87 -103.42 27.75
C PHE A 856 -31.80 -104.51 28.84
N CYS A 857 -32.59 -105.58 28.71
CA CYS A 857 -32.54 -106.75 29.60
C CYS A 857 -31.15 -107.38 29.63
N ALA A 858 -30.52 -107.57 28.46
CA ALA A 858 -29.17 -108.11 28.37
C ALA A 858 -28.13 -107.23 29.09
N ASN A 859 -28.21 -105.91 28.90
CA ASN A 859 -27.32 -104.95 29.57
C ASN A 859 -27.53 -104.92 31.09
N LYS A 860 -28.77 -105.09 31.57
CA LYS A 860 -29.07 -105.12 33.01
C LYS A 860 -28.64 -106.42 33.69
N LEU A 861 -28.93 -107.56 33.07
CA LEU A 861 -28.54 -108.89 33.57
C LEU A 861 -27.03 -109.09 33.60
N THR A 862 -26.28 -108.42 32.72
CA THR A 862 -24.80 -108.50 32.68
C THR A 862 -24.10 -107.58 33.69
N ARG A 863 -24.78 -106.54 34.20
CA ARG A 863 -24.23 -105.59 35.17
C ARG A 863 -24.30 -106.07 36.63
N GLY A 864 -24.96 -107.20 36.91
CA GLY A 864 -25.04 -107.79 38.24
C GLY A 864 -25.95 -107.07 39.23
N ASP A 865 -26.96 -106.34 38.73
CA ASP A 865 -27.99 -105.69 39.55
C ASP A 865 -28.87 -106.73 40.30
N ASN A 866 -29.45 -106.37 41.45
CA ASN A 866 -30.39 -107.25 42.19
C ASN A 866 -31.56 -107.69 41.29
N ALA A 867 -31.91 -108.98 41.30
CA ALA A 867 -33.00 -109.58 40.53
C ALA A 867 -34.34 -108.82 40.66
N GLU A 868 -34.72 -108.40 41.87
CA GLU A 868 -35.93 -107.60 42.10
C GLU A 868 -35.89 -106.23 41.41
N MET A 869 -34.73 -105.56 41.45
CA MET A 869 -34.53 -104.27 40.79
C MET A 869 -34.51 -104.41 39.26
N ILE A 870 -33.96 -105.50 38.74
CA ILE A 870 -33.98 -105.80 37.30
C ILE A 870 -35.42 -105.97 36.83
N VAL A 871 -36.19 -106.84 37.48
CA VAL A 871 -37.60 -107.09 37.12
C VAL A 871 -38.41 -105.78 37.21
N ALA A 872 -38.28 -105.02 38.30
CA ALA A 872 -38.97 -103.74 38.46
C ALA A 872 -38.58 -102.72 37.37
N SER A 873 -37.29 -102.55 37.08
CA SER A 873 -36.83 -101.60 36.05
C SER A 873 -37.24 -102.01 34.63
N VAL A 874 -37.22 -103.31 34.32
CA VAL A 874 -37.66 -103.85 33.02
C VAL A 874 -39.16 -103.73 32.84
N LEU A 875 -39.96 -103.93 33.91
CA LEU A 875 -41.40 -103.68 33.90
C LEU A 875 -41.72 -102.20 33.65
N ILE A 876 -41.02 -101.28 34.32
CA ILE A 876 -41.20 -99.83 34.11
C ILE A 876 -40.81 -99.43 32.68
N VAL A 877 -39.68 -99.93 32.18
CA VAL A 877 -39.25 -99.68 30.79
C VAL A 877 -40.24 -100.28 29.78
N GLY A 878 -40.77 -101.46 30.06
CA GLY A 878 -41.78 -102.12 29.25
C GLY A 878 -43.10 -101.36 29.20
N GLU A 879 -43.53 -100.79 30.31
CA GLU A 879 -44.69 -99.90 30.40
C GLU A 879 -44.47 -98.59 29.61
N GLU A 880 -43.29 -97.99 29.74
CA GLU A 880 -42.89 -96.81 28.94
C GLU A 880 -42.84 -97.15 27.43
N MET A 881 -42.52 -98.39 27.05
CA MET A 881 -42.59 -98.90 25.67
C MET A 881 -43.98 -99.38 25.22
N ASN A 882 -45.01 -99.25 26.06
CA ASN A 882 -46.39 -99.67 25.77
C ASN A 882 -46.53 -101.17 25.44
N LEU A 883 -45.70 -102.00 26.07
CA LEU A 883 -45.76 -103.47 25.99
C LEU A 883 -46.59 -104.02 27.16
N SER A 884 -47.29 -105.14 26.93
CA SER A 884 -48.00 -105.82 28.03
C SER A 884 -47.00 -106.44 29.01
N SER A 885 -47.36 -106.54 30.30
CA SER A 885 -46.50 -107.17 31.31
C SER A 885 -46.06 -108.58 30.91
N TYR A 886 -46.93 -109.33 30.22
CA TYR A 886 -46.61 -110.63 29.67
C TYR A 886 -45.49 -110.58 28.60
N GLU A 887 -45.57 -109.66 27.63
CA GLU A 887 -44.55 -109.51 26.60
C GLU A 887 -43.19 -109.10 27.20
N VAL A 888 -43.23 -108.24 28.22
CA VAL A 888 -42.05 -107.75 28.93
C VAL A 888 -41.36 -108.86 29.72
N LEU A 889 -42.12 -109.57 30.56
CA LEU A 889 -41.60 -110.67 31.39
C LEU A 889 -41.16 -111.86 30.52
N SER A 890 -41.89 -112.16 29.45
CA SER A 890 -41.49 -113.20 28.50
C SER A 890 -40.11 -112.89 27.90
N LYS A 891 -39.87 -111.66 27.44
CA LYS A 891 -38.54 -111.28 26.90
C LYS A 891 -37.45 -111.29 27.96
N LEU A 892 -37.75 -110.87 29.19
CA LEU A 892 -36.82 -110.95 30.31
C LEU A 892 -36.43 -112.39 30.62
N ILE A 893 -37.41 -113.30 30.75
CA ILE A 893 -37.19 -114.73 31.04
C ILE A 893 -36.37 -115.38 29.92
N PHE A 894 -36.73 -115.15 28.66
CA PHE A 894 -35.95 -115.68 27.53
C PHE A 894 -34.49 -115.21 27.56
N LYS A 895 -34.23 -113.93 27.86
CA LYS A 895 -32.87 -113.40 27.92
C LYS A 895 -32.13 -113.85 29.19
N ALA A 896 -32.82 -113.99 30.32
CA ALA A 896 -32.27 -114.52 31.56
C ALA A 896 -31.88 -116.00 31.45
N ILE A 897 -32.67 -116.81 30.72
CA ILE A 897 -32.31 -118.20 30.39
C ILE A 897 -31.04 -118.23 29.52
N GLU A 898 -30.98 -117.40 28.48
CA GLU A 898 -29.82 -117.30 27.59
C GLU A 898 -28.53 -116.93 28.34
N LEU A 899 -28.63 -116.02 29.31
CA LEU A 899 -27.52 -115.54 30.14
C LEU A 899 -27.35 -116.34 31.45
N LYS A 900 -28.13 -117.39 31.68
CA LYS A 900 -28.11 -118.27 32.87
C LYS A 900 -28.34 -117.57 34.22
N HIS A 901 -29.18 -116.54 34.26
CA HIS A 901 -29.47 -115.73 35.45
C HIS A 901 -30.77 -116.19 36.15
N TYR A 902 -30.72 -117.33 36.83
CA TYR A 902 -31.91 -118.02 37.36
C TYR A 902 -32.69 -117.25 38.43
N GLU A 903 -32.01 -116.43 39.26
CA GLU A 903 -32.68 -115.61 40.28
C GLU A 903 -33.65 -114.59 39.68
N ALA A 904 -33.34 -114.04 38.50
CA ALA A 904 -34.23 -113.11 37.81
C ALA A 904 -35.44 -113.83 37.18
N ILE A 905 -35.34 -115.13 36.93
CA ILE A 905 -36.44 -115.96 36.44
C ILE A 905 -37.41 -116.27 37.58
N GLU A 906 -36.89 -116.58 38.77
CA GLU A 906 -37.70 -116.86 39.96
C GLU A 906 -38.49 -115.64 40.43
N VAL A 907 -37.91 -114.44 40.37
CA VAL A 907 -38.60 -113.19 40.74
C VAL A 907 -39.57 -112.71 39.63
N ALA A 908 -39.34 -113.10 38.38
CA ALA A 908 -40.21 -112.75 37.25
C ALA A 908 -41.44 -113.65 37.10
N GLY A 909 -41.37 -114.89 37.62
CA GLY A 909 -42.49 -115.83 37.70
C GLY A 909 -43.38 -115.52 38.90
#